data_AF-A0A7J6LKH5-F1
#
_entry.id   AF-A0A7J6LKH5-F1
#
_cell.length_a   1.000
_cell.length_b   1.000
_cell.length_c   1.000
_cell.angle_alpha   90.00
_cell.angle_beta   90.00
_cell.angle_gamma   90.00
#
_symmetry.space_group_name_H-M   'P 1'
#
loop_
_entity.id
_entity.type
_entity.pdbx_description
1 polymer ?
#
loop_
_entity_poly.entity_id
_entity_poly.type
_entity_poly.pdbx_seq_one_letter_code
_entity_poly.pdbx_strand_id
1 'polypeptide(L)'
;MFSQFTGKDQFDAILSDPDVNTADLSADLSADLSADTERALKSACFHYSRKAFTEALAALERIPRPQPDVAVVARYLTLRALEPINADEFVRPLVDLHRAGRSLLASYYLAQHYHATCRYMKALEVIQEALVHDRILSQRYQERFGKLTALCLTDEALSIGDATVARKTLLNAIEADPKCCPALYNLAVVTSDPVEACRLYLRVLELDPNHVQALNNIAILRREAGNVDDAVVAFRRALQCLRDKHRDALLASDGNSSEFSRSIETISRDLAETLLMKEEEGTWLEAYQLAPDYYRVFQARAAMLHRQGDFARELPALGTAIALVELDGRVTDPVKGALWAAKAECYRLLDDWADCKTAMVKAVDLDPGNKDYRHRLGAVYGVAGRDLERAVNLCKISGEAEAFNTAGIFLRDIGLTRSAIASFEDCLRLEPDHRHAPHSRLMSLNYLPQRDGGLWVAREHCQWGDSVVARVNKELDRNALFGGEETRADPAEGGKIRVGYVSPDFRGHSVSYFVDGLFRSHDPSKVEVYAYHDSAINDAVTARLRGSVERHSQWKWRDVHEMDDRQLCRQIWHDRVDVLVDLAGHSGNNRLLVFAVKPARCTVTYIGYPNTTGLPNMDFRLVDDVTDPVRASGEGYSEKLLRLPRCFLCYTPPASAPECALEAPQRRTGGTITFGSFNTLAKLSDGTVRVWSRILKEVPNARLLLKSKALASAVAVDRLRRLFGAEGISSSRLDLVGMTPSTSTHLGMYGEIDVCLDPWPYAGTTTSVEAMLMGVPVVTLAAKGACHAQRVTASLARAVGRDYERATVAATEGEYVEKAKELAGDADGLERWRRELRKLMVERPLCDSKQHAREVETAYGKMVSSTEAAMARH
;
A
#
# COMPACT_ATOMS: atom_id res chain seq x y z
N MET A 1 33.16 -27.76 27.36
CA MET A 1 32.63 -29.14 27.32
C MET A 1 33.57 -30.17 27.98
N PHE A 2 34.39 -29.78 28.97
CA PHE A 2 35.33 -30.69 29.65
C PHE A 2 34.86 -31.16 31.05
N SER A 3 33.67 -30.77 31.52
CA SER A 3 33.26 -30.97 32.93
C SER A 3 32.18 -32.03 33.19
N GLN A 4 31.65 -32.73 32.19
CA GLN A 4 30.56 -33.71 32.42
C GLN A 4 31.00 -35.13 32.77
N PHE A 5 32.29 -35.41 32.89
CA PHE A 5 32.75 -36.65 33.51
C PHE A 5 33.10 -36.39 34.96
N THR A 6 32.07 -36.23 35.80
CA THR A 6 32.28 -36.23 37.25
C THR A 6 32.88 -37.58 37.64
N GLY A 7 34.13 -37.57 38.09
CA GLY A 7 34.95 -38.76 38.39
C GLY A 7 34.34 -39.78 39.37
N LYS A 8 33.19 -39.49 39.98
CA LYS A 8 32.43 -40.48 40.75
C LYS A 8 32.05 -41.69 39.90
N ASP A 9 31.64 -41.49 38.64
CA ASP A 9 31.08 -42.59 37.85
C ASP A 9 32.14 -43.48 37.22
N GLN A 10 33.31 -42.96 36.82
CA GLN A 10 34.29 -43.72 36.05
C GLN A 10 35.06 -44.75 36.89
N PHE A 11 35.33 -44.43 38.15
CA PHE A 11 36.13 -45.27 39.04
C PHE A 11 35.25 -46.27 39.82
N ASP A 12 34.05 -45.85 40.23
CA ASP A 12 33.04 -46.77 40.79
C ASP A 12 32.51 -47.74 39.73
N ALA A 13 32.42 -47.33 38.45
CA ALA A 13 32.06 -48.23 37.34
C ALA A 13 33.11 -49.31 37.06
N ILE A 14 34.37 -49.10 37.43
CA ILE A 14 35.45 -50.08 37.29
C ILE A 14 35.31 -51.20 38.34
N LEU A 15 34.93 -50.86 39.58
CA LEU A 15 34.72 -51.84 40.66
C LEU A 15 33.34 -52.51 40.64
N SER A 16 32.34 -51.87 40.03
CA SER A 16 31.00 -52.42 39.82
C SER A 16 30.83 -53.07 38.44
N ASP A 17 31.94 -53.27 37.72
CA ASP A 17 31.95 -53.98 36.43
C ASP A 17 31.85 -55.50 36.66
N PRO A 18 30.80 -56.19 36.22
CA PRO A 18 30.65 -57.64 36.40
C PRO A 18 31.64 -58.45 35.55
N ASP A 19 32.23 -57.85 34.50
CA ASP A 19 33.35 -58.44 33.75
C ASP A 19 34.69 -58.26 34.51
N VAL A 20 34.73 -57.37 35.50
CA VAL A 20 35.73 -57.41 36.60
C VAL A 20 35.21 -58.41 37.62
N ASN A 21 35.24 -59.69 37.24
CA ASN A 21 34.90 -60.76 38.14
C ASN A 21 35.96 -60.81 39.25
N THR A 22 35.61 -60.30 40.45
CA THR A 22 36.48 -60.42 41.63
C THR A 22 36.76 -61.88 41.98
N ALA A 23 35.98 -62.84 41.44
CA ALA A 23 36.27 -64.26 41.54
C ALA A 23 37.36 -64.75 40.56
N ASP A 24 37.59 -64.12 39.41
CA ASP A 24 38.70 -64.49 38.49
C ASP A 24 40.06 -63.92 38.93
N LEU A 25 40.06 -62.92 39.82
CA LEU A 25 41.26 -62.49 40.56
C LEU A 25 41.80 -63.60 41.51
N SER A 26 41.05 -64.68 41.73
CA SER A 26 41.42 -65.76 42.66
C SER A 26 41.97 -67.03 41.98
N ALA A 27 41.89 -67.16 40.65
CA ALA A 27 42.26 -68.40 39.97
C ALA A 27 43.76 -68.54 39.67
N ASP A 28 44.54 -67.44 39.61
CA ASP A 28 45.97 -67.45 39.25
C ASP A 28 46.91 -66.79 40.29
N LEU A 29 46.42 -66.51 41.50
CA LEU A 29 47.21 -65.89 42.57
C LEU A 29 47.18 -66.77 43.82
N SER A 30 48.36 -67.13 44.33
CA SER A 30 48.52 -67.86 45.60
C SER A 30 47.79 -67.13 46.74
N ALA A 31 47.26 -67.92 47.68
CA ALA A 31 46.23 -67.57 48.67
C ALA A 31 46.51 -66.40 49.66
N ASP A 32 47.55 -65.59 49.47
CA ASP A 32 47.86 -64.39 50.27
C ASP A 32 47.73 -63.05 49.50
N LEU A 33 47.38 -63.04 48.21
CA LEU A 33 47.42 -61.82 47.36
C LEU A 33 46.05 -61.17 47.02
N SER A 34 44.90 -61.82 47.29
CA SER A 34 43.59 -61.34 46.77
C SER A 34 42.90 -60.27 47.65
N ALA A 35 42.90 -60.40 48.99
CA ALA A 35 42.16 -59.51 49.89
C ALA A 35 42.80 -58.11 50.05
N ASP A 36 44.13 -58.04 50.04
CA ASP A 36 44.86 -56.77 50.17
C ASP A 36 44.81 -55.94 48.88
N THR A 37 44.83 -56.60 47.71
CA THR A 37 44.62 -55.95 46.40
C THR A 37 43.23 -55.34 46.30
N GLU A 38 42.19 -56.06 46.73
CA GLU A 38 40.81 -55.56 46.77
C GLU A 38 40.66 -54.38 47.74
N ARG A 39 41.29 -54.44 48.93
CA ARG A 39 41.28 -53.35 49.92
C ARG A 39 41.99 -52.10 49.38
N ALA A 40 43.11 -52.26 48.69
CA ALA A 40 43.86 -51.17 48.08
C ALA A 40 43.05 -50.48 46.96
N LEU A 41 42.38 -51.25 46.10
CA LEU A 41 41.49 -50.72 45.06
C LEU A 41 40.30 -49.96 45.66
N LYS A 42 39.60 -50.52 46.67
CA LYS A 42 38.49 -49.84 47.36
C LYS A 42 38.94 -48.53 48.02
N SER A 43 40.12 -48.52 48.63
CA SER A 43 40.73 -47.32 49.21
C SER A 43 41.02 -46.26 48.14
N ALA A 44 41.59 -46.67 46.99
CA ALA A 44 41.82 -45.77 45.86
C ALA A 44 40.54 -45.14 45.34
N CYS A 45 39.46 -45.93 45.20
CA CYS A 45 38.14 -45.42 44.78
C CYS A 45 37.58 -44.39 45.77
N PHE A 46 37.65 -44.69 47.06
CA PHE A 46 37.21 -43.79 48.12
C PHE A 46 37.92 -42.43 48.02
N HIS A 47 39.24 -42.43 47.88
CA HIS A 47 40.02 -41.19 47.73
C HIS A 47 39.74 -40.48 46.40
N TYR A 48 39.63 -41.22 45.29
CA TYR A 48 39.32 -40.68 43.98
C TYR A 48 37.96 -39.95 43.95
N SER A 49 36.92 -40.54 44.56
CA SER A 49 35.56 -39.96 44.64
C SER A 49 35.50 -38.62 45.38
N ARG A 50 36.50 -38.34 46.25
CA ARG A 50 36.64 -37.10 47.02
C ARG A 50 37.63 -36.12 46.40
N LYS A 51 38.11 -36.39 45.17
CA LYS A 51 39.16 -35.64 44.46
C LYS A 51 40.51 -35.63 45.18
N ALA A 52 40.75 -36.59 46.07
CA ALA A 52 42.03 -36.79 46.78
C ALA A 52 42.93 -37.71 45.94
N PHE A 53 43.36 -37.22 44.76
CA PHE A 53 44.00 -38.05 43.74
C PHE A 53 45.40 -38.54 44.13
N THR A 54 46.15 -37.79 44.93
CA THR A 54 47.46 -38.19 45.44
C THR A 54 47.34 -39.39 46.38
N GLU A 55 46.34 -39.36 47.27
CA GLU A 55 46.03 -40.44 48.21
C GLU A 55 45.46 -41.67 47.48
N ALA A 56 44.67 -41.46 46.42
CA ALA A 56 44.21 -42.53 45.55
C ALA A 56 45.38 -43.23 44.84
N LEU A 57 46.35 -42.45 44.33
CA LEU A 57 47.54 -42.99 43.67
C LEU A 57 48.40 -43.79 44.66
N ALA A 58 48.64 -43.25 45.85
CA ALA A 58 49.40 -43.92 46.90
C ALA A 58 48.76 -45.25 47.34
N ALA A 59 47.43 -45.36 47.30
CA ALA A 59 46.72 -46.61 47.55
C ALA A 59 46.95 -47.65 46.43
N LEU A 60 46.96 -47.23 45.17
CA LEU A 60 47.21 -48.10 44.01
C LEU A 60 48.66 -48.60 43.92
N GLU A 61 49.62 -47.80 44.38
CA GLU A 61 51.05 -48.18 44.40
C GLU A 61 51.37 -49.33 45.36
N ARG A 62 50.48 -49.63 46.31
CA ARG A 62 50.62 -50.74 47.26
C ARG A 62 50.27 -52.10 46.64
N ILE A 63 49.72 -52.13 45.42
CA ILE A 63 49.33 -53.37 44.73
C ILE A 63 50.59 -54.04 44.12
N PRO A 64 50.93 -55.29 44.53
CA PRO A 64 52.11 -56.00 44.04
C PRO A 64 52.09 -56.27 42.53
N ARG A 65 53.27 -56.52 41.92
CA ARG A 65 53.39 -56.92 40.51
C ARG A 65 53.39 -58.45 40.37
N PRO A 66 52.79 -59.03 39.30
CA PRO A 66 52.06 -58.35 38.21
C PRO A 66 50.71 -57.78 38.68
N GLN A 67 50.43 -56.54 38.28
CA GLN A 67 49.18 -55.86 38.66
C GLN A 67 48.02 -56.35 37.78
N PRO A 68 46.80 -56.52 38.33
CA PRO A 68 45.63 -56.79 37.52
C PRO A 68 45.29 -55.59 36.63
N ASP A 69 44.71 -55.84 35.45
CA ASP A 69 44.37 -54.80 34.46
C ASP A 69 43.56 -53.63 35.05
N VAL A 70 42.67 -53.95 35.98
CA VAL A 70 41.83 -53.01 36.73
C VAL A 70 42.67 -51.99 37.50
N ALA A 71 43.76 -52.43 38.14
CA ALA A 71 44.67 -51.54 38.85
C ALA A 71 45.47 -50.65 37.88
N VAL A 72 45.80 -51.16 36.69
CA VAL A 72 46.48 -50.38 35.64
C VAL A 72 45.57 -49.26 35.11
N VAL A 73 44.30 -49.58 34.84
CA VAL A 73 43.28 -48.61 34.39
C VAL A 73 42.99 -47.57 35.47
N ALA A 74 42.79 -48.02 36.72
CA ALA A 74 42.59 -47.16 37.88
C ALA A 74 43.76 -46.17 38.07
N ARG A 75 45.00 -46.65 37.89
CA ARG A 75 46.20 -45.81 37.99
C ARG A 75 46.26 -44.76 36.88
N TYR A 76 45.97 -45.14 35.64
CA TYR A 76 45.87 -44.21 34.52
C TYR A 76 44.82 -43.12 34.77
N LEU A 77 43.61 -43.48 35.22
CA LEU A 77 42.54 -42.50 35.49
C LEU A 77 42.91 -41.53 36.63
N THR A 78 43.63 -42.03 37.64
CA THR A 78 44.13 -41.22 38.76
C THR A 78 45.20 -40.24 38.31
N LEU A 79 46.18 -40.72 37.54
CA LEU A 79 47.25 -39.88 36.99
C LEU A 79 46.72 -38.83 36.02
N ARG A 80 45.77 -39.20 35.14
CA ARG A 80 45.10 -38.26 34.23
C ARG A 80 44.31 -37.19 34.97
N ALA A 81 43.68 -37.52 36.10
CA ALA A 81 42.96 -36.53 36.92
C ALA A 81 43.92 -35.60 37.70
N LEU A 82 45.09 -36.12 38.09
CA LEU A 82 46.13 -35.37 38.81
C LEU A 82 46.89 -34.41 37.86
N GLU A 83 47.31 -34.90 36.70
CA GLU A 83 48.13 -34.17 35.71
C GLU A 83 47.54 -34.30 34.29
N PRO A 84 46.43 -33.58 33.98
CA PRO A 84 45.73 -33.72 32.70
C PRO A 84 46.60 -33.41 31.47
N ILE A 85 47.58 -32.51 31.62
CA ILE A 85 48.48 -32.07 30.53
C ILE A 85 49.47 -33.19 30.15
N ASN A 86 49.86 -34.03 31.11
CA ASN A 86 50.81 -35.12 30.91
C ASN A 86 50.12 -36.47 30.60
N ALA A 87 48.80 -36.47 30.35
CA ALA A 87 48.01 -37.70 30.22
C ALA A 87 48.53 -38.67 29.15
N ASP A 88 49.21 -38.18 28.11
CA ASP A 88 49.84 -39.00 27.07
C ASP A 88 51.02 -39.83 27.59
N GLU A 89 51.75 -39.35 28.61
CA GLU A 89 52.89 -40.06 29.19
C GLU A 89 52.45 -41.28 30.00
N PHE A 90 51.22 -41.26 30.52
CA PHE A 90 50.67 -42.31 31.38
C PHE A 90 49.95 -43.42 30.60
N VAL A 91 49.77 -43.29 29.29
CA VAL A 91 48.97 -44.22 28.47
C VAL A 91 49.71 -45.52 28.15
N ARG A 92 51.04 -45.55 28.30
CA ARG A 92 51.88 -46.67 27.86
C ARG A 92 51.44 -48.05 28.40
N PRO A 93 51.11 -48.20 29.70
CA PRO A 93 50.62 -49.46 30.23
C PRO A 93 49.30 -49.93 29.58
N LEU A 94 48.41 -49.01 29.19
CA LEU A 94 47.17 -49.36 28.48
C LEU A 94 47.45 -49.84 27.05
N VAL A 95 48.41 -49.23 26.37
CA VAL A 95 48.86 -49.66 25.03
C VAL A 95 49.47 -51.06 25.08
N ASP A 96 50.29 -51.35 26.10
CA ASP A 96 50.91 -52.66 26.25
C ASP A 96 49.86 -53.75 26.54
N LEU A 97 48.84 -53.46 27.36
CA LEU A 97 47.70 -54.37 27.62
C LEU A 97 46.82 -54.60 26.38
N HIS A 98 46.55 -53.54 25.60
CA HIS A 98 45.78 -53.62 24.36
C HIS A 98 46.48 -54.49 23.32
N ARG A 99 47.78 -54.26 23.06
CA ARG A 99 48.58 -55.04 22.10
C ARG A 99 48.70 -56.51 22.45
N ALA A 100 48.67 -56.83 23.75
CA ALA A 100 48.69 -58.21 24.20
C ALA A 100 47.36 -58.94 23.98
N GLY A 101 46.28 -58.22 23.61
CA GLY A 101 44.94 -58.78 23.44
C GLY A 101 44.31 -59.24 24.76
N ARG A 102 44.81 -58.75 25.90
CA ARG A 102 44.49 -59.30 27.24
C ARG A 102 43.33 -58.60 27.94
N SER A 103 42.93 -57.40 27.52
CA SER A 103 41.98 -56.56 28.27
C SER A 103 41.09 -55.67 27.41
N LEU A 104 39.79 -55.97 27.36
CA LEU A 104 38.77 -55.08 26.76
C LEU A 104 38.59 -53.79 27.56
N LEU A 105 38.76 -53.85 28.88
CA LEU A 105 38.72 -52.69 29.77
C LEU A 105 39.85 -51.71 29.44
N ALA A 106 41.09 -52.19 29.33
CA ALA A 106 42.22 -51.32 28.96
C ALA A 106 42.06 -50.72 27.56
N SER A 107 41.56 -51.51 26.60
CA SER A 107 41.27 -51.06 25.24
C SER A 107 40.20 -49.97 25.20
N TYR A 108 39.15 -50.09 26.01
CA TYR A 108 38.09 -49.08 26.12
C TYR A 108 38.62 -47.74 26.64
N TYR A 109 39.39 -47.74 27.74
CA TYR A 109 39.94 -46.50 28.29
C TYR A 109 41.07 -45.92 27.43
N LEU A 110 41.81 -46.74 26.68
CA LEU A 110 42.76 -46.29 25.66
C LEU A 110 42.03 -45.57 24.51
N ALA A 111 40.92 -46.11 24.02
CA ALA A 111 40.11 -45.45 23.00
C ALA A 111 39.50 -44.13 23.52
N GLN A 112 39.00 -44.11 24.78
CA GLN A 112 38.52 -42.87 25.41
C GLN A 112 39.61 -41.81 25.55
N HIS A 113 40.86 -42.22 25.82
CA HIS A 113 42.01 -41.31 25.85
C HIS A 113 42.24 -40.66 24.49
N TYR A 114 42.25 -41.46 23.42
CA TYR A 114 42.43 -40.95 22.07
C TYR A 114 41.28 -40.05 21.62
N HIS A 115 40.03 -40.37 21.97
CA HIS A 115 38.90 -39.47 21.76
C HIS A 115 39.08 -38.14 22.49
N ALA A 116 39.40 -38.17 23.80
CA ALA A 116 39.56 -36.95 24.61
C ALA A 116 40.76 -36.08 24.19
N THR A 117 41.70 -36.62 23.42
CA THR A 117 42.86 -35.91 22.86
C THR A 117 42.68 -35.58 21.37
N CYS A 118 41.44 -35.63 20.87
CA CYS A 118 41.04 -35.33 19.49
C CYS A 118 41.70 -36.22 18.42
N ARG A 119 42.13 -37.43 18.79
CA ARG A 119 42.73 -38.43 17.89
C ARG A 119 41.71 -39.50 17.54
N TYR A 120 40.60 -39.10 16.92
CA TYR A 120 39.42 -39.95 16.69
C TYR A 120 39.72 -41.19 15.86
N MET A 121 40.51 -41.08 14.79
CA MET A 121 40.92 -42.23 13.97
C MET A 121 41.71 -43.27 14.77
N LYS A 122 42.63 -42.83 15.66
CA LYS A 122 43.36 -43.75 16.55
C LYS A 122 42.43 -44.40 17.57
N ALA A 123 41.42 -43.69 18.05
CA ALA A 123 40.40 -44.27 18.92
C ALA A 123 39.62 -45.37 18.18
N LEU A 124 39.19 -45.11 16.95
CA LEU A 124 38.47 -46.08 16.11
C LEU A 124 39.30 -47.32 15.78
N GLU A 125 40.61 -47.15 15.48
CA GLU A 125 41.55 -48.27 15.27
C GLU A 125 41.62 -49.18 16.51
N VAL A 126 41.82 -48.61 17.70
CA VAL A 126 41.85 -49.36 18.96
C VAL A 126 40.54 -50.11 19.22
N ILE A 127 39.39 -49.49 18.93
CA ILE A 127 38.09 -50.12 19.09
C ILE A 127 37.94 -51.30 18.12
N GLN A 128 38.32 -51.11 16.85
CA GLN A 128 38.23 -52.15 15.84
C GLN A 128 39.14 -53.33 16.15
N GLU A 129 40.38 -53.09 16.57
CA GLU A 129 41.33 -54.12 17.00
C GLU A 129 40.76 -54.91 18.20
N ALA A 130 40.23 -54.21 19.20
CA ALA A 130 39.63 -54.84 20.38
C ALA A 130 38.42 -55.74 20.03
N LEU A 131 37.60 -55.34 19.05
CA LEU A 131 36.43 -56.11 18.61
C LEU A 131 36.80 -57.36 17.78
N VAL A 132 37.97 -57.40 17.14
CA VAL A 132 38.44 -58.56 16.35
C VAL A 132 39.05 -59.66 17.24
N HIS A 133 39.68 -59.27 18.35
CA HIS A 133 40.41 -60.19 19.21
C HIS A 133 39.52 -61.09 20.08
N ASP A 134 38.23 -60.79 20.24
CA ASP A 134 37.33 -61.56 21.10
C ASP A 134 36.05 -61.99 20.36
N ARG A 135 35.86 -63.30 20.16
CA ARG A 135 34.73 -63.86 19.39
C ARG A 135 33.42 -63.90 20.17
N ILE A 136 33.43 -63.66 21.49
CA ILE A 136 32.22 -63.62 22.34
C ILE A 136 32.31 -62.40 23.26
N LEU A 137 32.17 -61.21 22.70
CA LEU A 137 32.06 -59.98 23.50
C LEU A 137 30.80 -60.02 24.38
N SER A 138 30.93 -59.60 25.64
CA SER A 138 29.76 -59.33 26.47
C SER A 138 28.92 -58.22 25.81
N GLN A 139 27.59 -58.35 25.83
CA GLN A 139 26.65 -57.37 25.27
C GLN A 139 26.96 -55.94 25.75
N ARG A 140 27.49 -55.81 26.97
CA ARG A 140 27.87 -54.54 27.60
C ARG A 140 29.07 -53.86 26.94
N TYR A 141 30.12 -54.60 26.57
CA TYR A 141 31.26 -54.02 25.84
C TYR A 141 30.90 -53.67 24.40
N GLN A 142 30.03 -54.45 23.75
CA GLN A 142 29.47 -54.09 22.45
C GLN A 142 28.74 -52.76 22.51
N GLU A 143 27.90 -52.54 23.53
CA GLU A 143 27.20 -51.25 23.74
C GLU A 143 28.16 -50.10 24.06
N ARG A 144 29.17 -50.32 24.92
CA ARG A 144 30.15 -49.29 25.29
C ARG A 144 31.01 -48.85 24.11
N PHE A 145 31.53 -49.80 23.34
CA PHE A 145 32.31 -49.51 22.15
C PHE A 145 31.45 -48.88 21.05
N GLY A 146 30.21 -49.35 20.85
CA GLY A 146 29.26 -48.72 19.91
C GLY A 146 29.02 -47.23 20.22
N LYS A 147 28.74 -46.89 21.49
CA LYS A 147 28.59 -45.49 21.93
C LYS A 147 29.83 -44.65 21.69
N LEU A 148 31.01 -45.17 22.01
CA LEU A 148 32.28 -44.45 21.83
C LEU A 148 32.62 -44.28 20.34
N THR A 149 32.37 -45.30 19.52
CA THR A 149 32.49 -45.25 18.06
C THR A 149 31.58 -44.18 17.48
N ALA A 150 30.32 -44.11 17.91
CA ALA A 150 29.38 -43.10 17.48
C ALA A 150 29.86 -41.67 17.81
N LEU A 151 30.39 -41.44 19.01
CA LEU A 151 30.97 -40.16 19.39
C LEU A 151 32.20 -39.80 18.55
N CYS A 152 33.15 -40.73 18.38
CA CYS A 152 34.34 -40.50 17.57
C CYS A 152 33.99 -40.16 16.12
N LEU A 153 33.07 -40.90 15.52
CA LEU A 153 32.60 -40.64 14.15
C LEU A 153 31.85 -39.30 14.05
N THR A 154 31.10 -38.91 15.08
CA THR A 154 30.42 -37.61 15.09
C THR A 154 31.43 -36.46 15.12
N ASP A 155 32.40 -36.51 16.04
CA ASP A 155 33.40 -35.45 16.17
C ASP A 155 34.37 -35.40 14.97
N GLU A 156 34.69 -36.56 14.39
CA GLU A 156 35.42 -36.63 13.12
C GLU A 156 34.62 -35.96 12.00
N ALA A 157 33.32 -36.26 11.87
CA ALA A 157 32.47 -35.65 10.83
C ALA A 157 32.42 -34.12 10.92
N LEU A 158 32.49 -33.55 12.13
CA LEU A 158 32.55 -32.09 12.33
C LEU A 158 33.87 -31.47 11.86
N SER A 159 34.93 -32.25 11.72
CA SER A 159 36.22 -31.79 11.18
C SER A 159 36.33 -31.89 9.65
N ILE A 160 35.39 -32.60 9.01
CA ILE A 160 35.37 -32.84 7.56
C ILE A 160 34.71 -31.66 6.84
N GLY A 161 35.42 -31.04 5.89
CA GLY A 161 34.89 -29.93 5.09
C GLY A 161 33.92 -30.35 3.96
N ASP A 162 33.93 -31.63 3.56
CA ASP A 162 33.03 -32.17 2.53
C ASP A 162 31.71 -32.67 3.17
N ALA A 163 30.60 -32.00 2.84
CA ALA A 163 29.29 -32.31 3.40
C ALA A 163 28.79 -33.74 3.08
N THR A 164 29.16 -34.30 1.93
CA THR A 164 28.77 -35.66 1.52
C THR A 164 29.49 -36.70 2.37
N VAL A 165 30.80 -36.47 2.58
CA VAL A 165 31.62 -37.34 3.43
C VAL A 165 31.18 -37.22 4.89
N ALA A 166 30.96 -36.00 5.39
CA ALA A 166 30.46 -35.76 6.74
C ALA A 166 29.10 -36.46 6.98
N ARG A 167 28.16 -36.35 6.03
CA ARG A 167 26.87 -37.05 6.10
C ARG A 167 27.03 -38.57 6.19
N LYS A 168 27.90 -39.16 5.36
CA LYS A 168 28.18 -40.59 5.40
C LYS A 168 28.78 -41.01 6.75
N THR A 169 29.73 -40.24 7.28
CA THR A 169 30.35 -40.51 8.58
C THR A 169 29.32 -40.43 9.72
N LEU A 170 28.38 -39.47 9.67
CA LEU A 170 27.29 -39.36 10.64
C LEU A 170 26.28 -40.51 10.55
N LEU A 171 25.99 -41.03 9.35
CA LEU A 171 25.17 -42.24 9.20
C LEU A 171 25.85 -43.46 9.83
N ASN A 172 27.16 -43.62 9.64
CA ASN A 172 27.93 -44.66 10.31
C ASN A 172 27.93 -44.50 11.84
N ALA A 173 27.94 -43.25 12.33
CA ALA A 173 27.82 -42.98 13.77
C ALA A 173 26.47 -43.44 14.33
N ILE A 174 25.38 -43.21 13.60
CA ILE A 174 24.03 -43.64 13.98
C ILE A 174 23.88 -45.16 13.87
N GLU A 175 24.56 -45.81 12.92
CA GLU A 175 24.62 -47.27 12.85
C GLU A 175 25.32 -47.88 14.07
N ALA A 176 26.40 -47.23 14.56
CA ALA A 176 27.13 -47.65 15.75
C ALA A 176 26.35 -47.41 17.06
N ASP A 177 25.60 -46.31 17.17
CA ASP A 177 24.63 -46.07 18.24
C ASP A 177 23.41 -45.28 17.74
N PRO A 178 22.25 -45.96 17.55
CA PRO A 178 21.02 -45.32 17.10
C PRO A 178 20.46 -44.26 18.06
N LYS A 179 20.99 -44.16 19.29
CA LYS A 179 20.60 -43.20 20.32
C LYS A 179 21.61 -42.06 20.49
N CYS A 180 22.60 -41.94 19.61
CA CYS A 180 23.58 -40.85 19.66
C CYS A 180 22.95 -39.50 19.24
N CYS A 181 22.49 -38.72 20.23
CA CYS A 181 21.88 -37.41 19.99
C CYS A 181 22.78 -36.45 19.18
N PRO A 182 24.09 -36.30 19.49
CA PRO A 182 24.98 -35.45 18.68
C PRO A 182 25.06 -35.86 17.21
N ALA A 183 25.10 -37.17 16.91
CA ALA A 183 25.12 -37.68 15.54
C ALA A 183 23.81 -37.34 14.79
N LEU A 184 22.67 -37.58 15.43
CA LEU A 184 21.34 -37.29 14.88
C LEU A 184 21.14 -35.79 14.62
N TYR A 185 21.56 -34.94 15.56
CA TYR A 185 21.48 -33.49 15.42
C TYR A 185 22.38 -32.98 14.29
N ASN A 186 23.64 -33.38 14.26
CA ASN A 186 24.56 -32.93 13.22
C ASN A 186 24.18 -33.47 11.85
N LEU A 187 23.60 -34.69 11.76
CA LEU A 187 23.03 -35.22 10.52
C LEU A 187 21.87 -34.33 10.04
N ALA A 188 20.99 -33.90 10.93
CA ALA A 188 19.89 -32.99 10.59
C ALA A 188 20.39 -31.65 10.07
N VAL A 189 21.49 -31.11 10.62
CA VAL A 189 22.10 -29.85 10.20
C VAL A 189 22.71 -29.94 8.79
N VAL A 190 23.38 -31.04 8.44
CA VAL A 190 24.00 -31.21 7.11
C VAL A 190 23.02 -31.69 6.03
N THR A 191 21.78 -32.02 6.41
CA THR A 191 20.75 -32.52 5.50
C THR A 191 20.05 -31.35 4.81
N SER A 192 20.00 -31.38 3.48
CA SER A 192 19.35 -30.36 2.66
C SER A 192 17.83 -30.57 2.49
N ASP A 193 17.33 -31.78 2.73
CA ASP A 193 15.88 -32.07 2.71
C ASP A 193 15.24 -31.64 4.03
N PRO A 194 14.35 -30.61 4.04
CA PRO A 194 13.73 -30.11 5.25
C PRO A 194 12.84 -31.16 5.94
N VAL A 195 12.27 -32.11 5.19
CA VAL A 195 11.41 -33.16 5.76
C VAL A 195 12.25 -34.20 6.50
N GLU A 196 13.37 -34.60 5.91
CA GLU A 196 14.35 -35.48 6.56
C GLU A 196 14.98 -34.81 7.79
N ALA A 197 15.40 -33.55 7.68
CA ALA A 197 15.97 -32.78 8.79
C ALA A 197 14.98 -32.66 9.97
N CYS A 198 13.71 -32.34 9.69
CA CYS A 198 12.66 -32.26 10.72
C CYS A 198 12.47 -33.60 11.45
N ARG A 199 12.45 -34.72 10.73
CA ARG A 199 12.35 -36.07 11.30
C ARG A 199 13.52 -36.39 12.23
N LEU A 200 14.73 -36.01 11.81
CA LEU A 200 15.95 -36.22 12.61
C LEU A 200 15.94 -35.35 13.88
N TYR A 201 15.54 -34.07 13.79
CA TYR A 201 15.38 -33.24 14.98
C TYR A 201 14.31 -33.76 15.93
N LEU A 202 13.18 -34.27 15.43
CA LEU A 202 12.16 -34.90 16.26
C LEU A 202 12.72 -36.12 17.00
N ARG A 203 13.55 -36.92 16.32
CA ARG A 203 14.25 -38.04 16.95
C ARG A 203 15.24 -37.59 18.03
N VAL A 204 15.92 -36.46 17.84
CA VAL A 204 16.74 -35.83 18.91
C VAL A 204 15.86 -35.47 20.10
N LEU A 205 14.67 -34.89 19.88
CA LEU A 205 13.76 -34.48 20.96
C LEU A 205 13.06 -35.65 21.68
N GLU A 206 12.94 -36.81 21.04
CA GLU A 206 12.51 -38.06 21.71
C GLU A 206 13.55 -38.53 22.73
N LEU A 207 14.83 -38.30 22.46
CA LEU A 207 15.95 -38.71 23.32
C LEU A 207 16.35 -37.64 24.34
N ASP A 208 16.33 -36.36 23.94
CA ASP A 208 16.53 -35.18 24.79
C ASP A 208 15.40 -34.16 24.55
N PRO A 209 14.30 -34.23 25.33
CA PRO A 209 13.18 -33.31 25.20
C PRO A 209 13.51 -31.83 25.42
N ASN A 210 14.67 -31.49 25.99
CA ASN A 210 15.08 -30.13 26.33
C ASN A 210 16.28 -29.66 25.48
N HIS A 211 16.48 -30.28 24.31
CA HIS A 211 17.52 -29.93 23.37
C HIS A 211 17.19 -28.60 22.65
N VAL A 212 17.75 -27.49 23.15
CA VAL A 212 17.46 -26.12 22.69
C VAL A 212 17.66 -25.94 21.19
N GLN A 213 18.79 -26.41 20.64
CA GLN A 213 19.13 -26.20 19.23
C GLN A 213 18.21 -26.98 18.28
N ALA A 214 17.79 -28.20 18.65
CA ALA A 214 16.85 -28.99 17.86
C ALA A 214 15.44 -28.36 17.88
N LEU A 215 15.00 -27.85 19.05
CA LEU A 215 13.75 -27.08 19.15
C LEU A 215 13.79 -25.81 18.27
N ASN A 216 14.90 -25.08 18.30
CA ASN A 216 15.08 -23.87 17.50
C ASN A 216 15.02 -24.16 15.99
N ASN A 217 15.78 -25.16 15.52
CA ASN A 217 15.83 -25.50 14.11
C ASN A 217 14.50 -26.07 13.59
N ILE A 218 13.77 -26.86 14.42
CA ILE A 218 12.39 -27.26 14.09
C ILE A 218 11.46 -26.05 13.97
N ALA A 219 11.58 -25.09 14.87
CA ALA A 219 10.75 -23.90 14.84
C ALA A 219 10.97 -23.09 13.55
N ILE A 220 12.24 -22.93 13.13
CA ILE A 220 12.61 -22.30 11.86
C ILE A 220 12.00 -23.06 10.68
N LEU A 221 12.19 -24.38 10.60
CA LEU A 221 11.64 -25.22 9.52
C LEU A 221 10.09 -25.14 9.45
N ARG A 222 9.42 -25.13 10.60
CA ARG A 222 7.96 -24.98 10.68
C ARG A 222 7.49 -23.61 10.21
N ARG A 223 8.21 -22.55 10.57
CA ARG A 223 7.94 -21.19 10.10
C ARG A 223 8.08 -21.11 8.58
N GLU A 224 9.15 -21.66 8.02
CA GLU A 224 9.38 -21.70 6.57
C GLU A 224 8.32 -22.53 5.83
N ALA A 225 7.79 -23.58 6.46
CA ALA A 225 6.68 -24.38 5.94
C ALA A 225 5.29 -23.72 6.10
N GLY A 226 5.19 -22.53 6.72
CA GLY A 226 3.93 -21.83 6.98
C GLY A 226 3.15 -22.31 8.21
N ASN A 227 3.69 -23.25 8.99
CA ASN A 227 3.08 -23.77 10.23
C ASN A 227 3.41 -22.85 11.42
N VAL A 228 2.88 -21.62 11.39
CA VAL A 228 3.27 -20.53 12.31
C VAL A 228 2.99 -20.87 13.77
N ASP A 229 1.83 -21.43 14.11
CA ASP A 229 1.50 -21.76 15.52
C ASP A 229 2.44 -22.82 16.10
N ASP A 230 2.75 -23.85 15.32
CA ASP A 230 3.68 -24.91 15.71
C ASP A 230 5.13 -24.40 15.87
N ALA A 231 5.51 -23.39 15.09
CA ALA A 231 6.79 -22.71 15.22
C ALA A 231 6.84 -21.89 16.52
N VAL A 232 5.79 -21.13 16.84
CA VAL A 232 5.68 -20.35 18.08
C VAL A 232 5.81 -21.27 19.31
N VAL A 233 5.13 -22.42 19.31
CA VAL A 233 5.23 -23.40 20.41
C VAL A 233 6.67 -23.90 20.57
N ALA A 234 7.33 -24.25 19.46
CA ALA A 234 8.71 -24.75 19.49
C ALA A 234 9.71 -23.69 19.96
N PHE A 235 9.61 -22.44 19.47
CA PHE A 235 10.44 -21.32 19.92
C PHE A 235 10.25 -21.00 21.41
N ARG A 236 9.00 -20.97 21.90
CA ARG A 236 8.71 -20.76 23.34
C ARG A 236 9.35 -21.83 24.20
N ARG A 237 9.26 -23.10 23.77
CA ARG A 237 9.89 -24.22 24.47
C ARG A 237 11.43 -24.12 24.45
N ALA A 238 12.01 -23.72 23.32
CA ALA A 238 13.46 -23.49 23.21
C ALA A 238 13.93 -22.40 24.18
N LEU A 239 13.22 -21.26 24.22
CA LEU A 239 13.51 -20.15 25.15
C LEU A 239 13.38 -20.56 26.61
N GLN A 240 12.34 -21.31 26.97
CA GLN A 240 12.16 -21.80 28.33
C GLN A 240 13.34 -22.68 28.76
N CYS A 241 13.68 -23.68 27.95
CA CYS A 241 14.80 -24.58 28.23
C CYS A 241 16.13 -23.82 28.35
N LEU A 242 16.34 -22.79 27.52
CA LEU A 242 17.55 -21.99 27.53
C LEU A 242 17.65 -21.08 28.76
N ARG A 243 16.52 -20.47 29.19
CA ARG A 243 16.46 -19.65 30.41
C ARG A 243 16.71 -20.48 31.66
N ASP A 244 16.19 -21.69 31.71
CA ASP A 244 16.44 -22.62 32.82
C ASP A 244 17.93 -22.98 32.90
N LYS A 245 18.55 -23.35 31.76
CA LYS A 245 20.00 -23.60 31.68
C LYS A 245 20.84 -22.38 32.07
N HIS A 246 20.43 -21.17 31.67
CA HIS A 246 21.13 -19.94 32.02
C HIS A 246 21.06 -19.65 33.52
N ARG A 247 19.89 -19.85 34.14
CA ARG A 247 19.72 -19.72 35.59
C ARG A 247 20.64 -20.68 36.35
N ASP A 248 20.69 -21.93 35.93
CA ASP A 248 21.55 -22.94 36.58
C ASP A 248 23.04 -22.58 36.44
N ALA A 249 23.46 -22.10 35.26
CA ALA A 249 24.83 -21.66 35.03
C ALA A 249 25.23 -20.43 35.88
N LEU A 250 24.29 -19.50 36.10
CA LEU A 250 24.50 -18.34 36.99
C LEU A 250 24.66 -18.77 38.46
N LEU A 251 23.89 -19.76 38.91
CA LEU A 251 24.03 -20.32 40.26
C LEU A 251 25.35 -21.09 40.45
N ALA A 252 25.88 -21.69 39.38
CA ALA A 252 27.14 -22.43 39.37
C ALA A 252 28.41 -21.55 39.26
N SER A 253 28.27 -20.24 39.05
CA SER A 253 29.39 -19.32 38.76
C SER A 253 30.18 -19.67 37.49
N ASP A 254 29.53 -20.26 36.49
CA ASP A 254 30.15 -20.61 35.21
C ASP A 254 30.32 -19.37 34.32
N GLY A 255 31.52 -19.19 33.73
CA GLY A 255 31.90 -18.03 32.90
C GLY A 255 31.14 -17.86 31.56
N ASN A 256 30.11 -18.67 31.28
CA ASN A 256 29.41 -18.74 30.00
C ASN A 256 28.14 -17.86 29.89
N SER A 257 27.87 -17.00 30.88
CA SER A 257 26.64 -16.17 30.93
C SER A 257 26.41 -15.27 29.70
N SER A 258 27.49 -14.83 29.03
CA SER A 258 27.40 -13.99 27.83
C SER A 258 26.90 -14.76 26.59
N GLU A 259 27.25 -16.04 26.45
CA GLU A 259 26.80 -16.89 25.34
C GLU A 259 25.32 -17.27 25.45
N PHE A 260 24.87 -17.56 26.67
CA PHE A 260 23.45 -17.77 26.96
C PHE A 260 22.62 -16.53 26.64
N SER A 261 23.09 -15.34 27.07
CA SER A 261 22.40 -14.08 26.81
C SER A 261 22.22 -13.82 25.30
N ARG A 262 23.29 -14.03 24.50
CA ARG A 262 23.24 -13.88 23.03
C ARG A 262 22.28 -14.88 22.36
N SER A 263 22.26 -16.11 22.87
CA SER A 263 21.38 -17.16 22.35
C SER A 263 19.91 -16.87 22.69
N ILE A 264 19.62 -16.38 23.90
CA ILE A 264 18.27 -15.95 24.30
C ILE A 264 17.80 -14.79 23.42
N GLU A 265 18.65 -13.80 23.16
CA GLU A 265 18.33 -12.67 22.29
C GLU A 265 17.97 -13.14 20.86
N THR A 266 18.77 -14.07 20.30
CA THR A 266 18.58 -14.59 18.94
C THR A 266 17.24 -15.33 18.81
N ILE A 267 16.96 -16.28 19.70
CA ILE A 267 15.71 -17.05 19.66
C ILE A 267 14.51 -16.13 19.99
N SER A 268 14.68 -15.12 20.84
CA SER A 268 13.62 -14.13 21.13
C SER A 268 13.28 -13.31 19.89
N ARG A 269 14.28 -12.93 19.08
CA ARG A 269 14.09 -12.23 17.80
C ARG A 269 13.39 -13.13 16.77
N ASP A 270 13.78 -14.40 16.66
CA ASP A 270 13.14 -15.36 15.76
C ASP A 270 11.67 -15.63 16.15
N LEU A 271 11.40 -15.75 17.45
CA LEU A 271 10.03 -15.84 17.98
C LEU A 271 9.23 -14.57 17.69
N ALA A 272 9.80 -13.39 17.93
CA ALA A 272 9.17 -12.11 17.63
C ALA A 272 8.81 -12.02 16.14
N GLU A 273 9.74 -12.36 15.23
CA GLU A 273 9.47 -12.40 13.80
C GLU A 273 8.31 -13.34 13.45
N THR A 274 8.26 -14.53 14.06
CA THR A 274 7.21 -15.53 13.83
C THR A 274 5.84 -15.05 14.32
N LEU A 275 5.79 -14.40 15.50
CA LEU A 275 4.55 -13.83 16.05
C LEU A 275 3.98 -12.72 15.15
N LEU A 276 4.85 -11.92 14.54
CA LEU A 276 4.45 -10.86 13.63
C LEU A 276 3.82 -11.38 12.33
N MET A 277 4.07 -12.64 11.94
CA MET A 277 3.43 -13.28 10.78
C MET A 277 1.94 -13.58 10.98
N LYS A 278 1.44 -13.57 12.22
CA LYS A 278 0.03 -13.84 12.53
C LYS A 278 -0.90 -12.65 12.28
N GLU A 279 -0.36 -11.44 12.15
CA GLU A 279 -1.11 -10.18 11.95
C GLU A 279 -2.23 -9.86 12.98
N GLU A 280 -2.21 -10.49 14.16
CA GLU A 280 -3.19 -10.30 15.24
C GLU A 280 -2.87 -9.06 16.12
N GLU A 281 -3.89 -8.37 16.62
CA GLU A 281 -3.77 -7.07 17.33
C GLU A 281 -2.95 -7.13 18.66
N GLY A 282 -2.72 -8.34 19.20
CA GLY A 282 -1.91 -8.57 20.41
C GLY A 282 -0.46 -9.03 20.17
N THR A 283 -0.13 -9.54 18.97
CA THR A 283 1.16 -10.22 18.76
C THR A 283 2.32 -9.25 18.67
N TRP A 284 2.10 -8.01 18.24
CA TRP A 284 3.16 -7.00 18.21
C TRP A 284 3.65 -6.64 19.62
N LEU A 285 2.75 -6.62 20.62
CA LEU A 285 3.11 -6.27 22.00
C LEU A 285 3.96 -7.38 22.64
N GLU A 286 3.62 -8.64 22.37
CA GLU A 286 4.45 -9.78 22.77
C GLU A 286 5.80 -9.73 22.06
N ALA A 287 5.81 -9.48 20.74
CA ALA A 287 7.05 -9.34 19.97
C ALA A 287 7.93 -8.18 20.50
N TYR A 288 7.34 -7.07 20.95
CA TYR A 288 8.05 -5.95 21.58
C TYR A 288 8.69 -6.35 22.91
N GLN A 289 8.02 -7.15 23.73
CA GLN A 289 8.59 -7.64 24.99
C GLN A 289 9.77 -8.60 24.76
N LEU A 290 9.74 -9.34 23.65
CA LEU A 290 10.79 -10.28 23.26
C LEU A 290 12.00 -9.60 22.62
N ALA A 291 11.77 -8.62 21.73
CA ALA A 291 12.81 -7.97 20.94
C ALA A 291 12.50 -6.46 20.74
N PRO A 292 12.73 -5.63 21.78
CA PRO A 292 12.37 -4.20 21.74
C PRO A 292 13.25 -3.36 20.79
N ASP A 293 14.37 -3.91 20.34
CA ASP A 293 15.32 -3.34 19.37
C ASP A 293 15.05 -3.80 17.93
N TYR A 294 14.04 -4.66 17.71
CA TYR A 294 13.76 -5.22 16.39
C TYR A 294 12.79 -4.34 15.58
N TYR A 295 13.29 -3.74 14.49
CA TYR A 295 12.52 -2.77 13.70
C TYR A 295 11.17 -3.29 13.20
N ARG A 296 11.05 -4.60 12.89
CA ARG A 296 9.79 -5.17 12.39
C ARG A 296 8.66 -5.09 13.40
N VAL A 297 8.95 -5.03 14.70
CA VAL A 297 7.94 -4.79 15.75
C VAL A 297 7.26 -3.45 15.53
N PHE A 298 8.05 -2.41 15.27
CA PHE A 298 7.55 -1.06 15.01
C PHE A 298 6.89 -0.96 13.64
N GLN A 299 7.38 -1.69 12.63
CA GLN A 299 6.73 -1.80 11.32
C GLN A 299 5.35 -2.44 11.43
N ALA A 300 5.20 -3.53 12.18
CA ALA A 300 3.92 -4.19 12.40
C ALA A 300 2.94 -3.30 13.18
N ARG A 301 3.43 -2.60 14.21
CA ARG A 301 2.64 -1.58 14.92
C ARG A 301 2.17 -0.47 13.97
N ALA A 302 3.04 0.00 13.07
CA ALA A 302 2.67 1.00 12.07
C ALA A 302 1.57 0.48 11.13
N ALA A 303 1.72 -0.73 10.58
CA ALA A 303 0.72 -1.34 9.71
C ALA A 303 -0.65 -1.52 10.39
N MET A 304 -0.67 -1.86 11.68
CA MET A 304 -1.90 -1.91 12.48
C MET A 304 -2.56 -0.53 12.59
N LEU A 305 -1.80 0.50 12.95
CA LEU A 305 -2.30 1.88 13.05
C LEU A 305 -2.80 2.42 11.71
N HIS A 306 -2.13 2.03 10.61
CA HIS A 306 -2.55 2.36 9.25
C HIS A 306 -3.96 1.85 8.95
N ARG A 307 -4.24 0.58 9.27
CA ARG A 307 -5.58 -0.03 9.09
C ARG A 307 -6.64 0.63 9.98
N GLN A 308 -6.25 1.14 11.14
CA GLN A 308 -7.13 1.91 12.03
C GLN A 308 -7.33 3.36 11.57
N GLY A 309 -6.57 3.84 10.58
CA GLY A 309 -6.57 5.23 10.13
C GLY A 309 -5.91 6.22 11.10
N ASP A 310 -5.15 5.74 12.10
CA ASP A 310 -4.47 6.57 13.10
C ASP A 310 -3.04 6.94 12.64
N PHE A 311 -2.97 7.70 11.55
CA PHE A 311 -1.71 8.09 10.91
C PHE A 311 -0.80 8.95 11.81
N ALA A 312 -1.40 9.69 12.75
CA ALA A 312 -0.67 10.53 13.70
C ALA A 312 0.18 9.67 14.66
N ARG A 313 -0.33 8.52 15.10
CA ARG A 313 0.44 7.56 15.91
C ARG A 313 1.30 6.61 15.07
N GLU A 314 0.95 6.40 13.80
CA GLU A 314 1.76 5.62 12.86
C GLU A 314 3.12 6.26 12.60
N LEU A 315 3.16 7.59 12.41
CA LEU A 315 4.39 8.33 12.12
C LEU A 315 5.53 8.10 13.13
N PRO A 316 5.33 8.22 14.46
CA PRO A 316 6.36 7.87 15.44
C PRO A 316 6.81 6.41 15.38
N ALA A 317 5.89 5.46 15.12
CA ALA A 317 6.25 4.04 15.02
C ALA A 317 7.17 3.79 13.81
N LEU A 318 6.83 4.35 12.65
CA LEU A 318 7.71 4.33 11.47
C LEU A 318 9.03 5.05 11.73
N GLY A 319 9.01 6.16 12.47
CA GLY A 319 10.23 6.87 12.90
C GLY A 319 11.18 5.99 13.70
N THR A 320 10.67 5.22 14.66
CA THR A 320 11.48 4.28 15.43
C THR A 320 11.98 3.12 14.56
N ALA A 321 11.15 2.57 13.68
CA ALA A 321 11.56 1.52 12.75
C ALA A 321 12.72 2.00 11.86
N ILE A 322 12.62 3.21 11.29
CA ILE A 322 13.66 3.84 10.46
C ILE A 322 14.96 4.02 11.24
N ALA A 323 14.90 4.56 12.46
CA ALA A 323 16.08 4.75 13.29
C ALA A 323 16.81 3.41 13.59
N LEU A 324 16.05 2.33 13.83
CA LEU A 324 16.63 1.01 14.08
C LEU A 324 17.29 0.41 12.83
N VAL A 325 16.66 0.53 11.64
CA VAL A 325 17.28 0.02 10.39
C VAL A 325 18.47 0.85 9.92
N GLU A 326 18.56 2.13 10.29
CA GLU A 326 19.72 2.97 9.99
C GLU A 326 20.95 2.58 10.82
N LEU A 327 20.73 2.03 12.02
CA LEU A 327 21.80 1.51 12.88
C LEU A 327 22.20 0.07 12.52
N ASP A 328 21.31 -0.72 11.90
CA ASP A 328 21.58 -2.10 11.51
C ASP A 328 22.10 -2.21 10.06
N GLY A 329 23.42 -2.32 9.92
CA GLY A 329 24.09 -2.47 8.63
C GLY A 329 23.74 -3.75 7.84
N ARG A 330 22.98 -4.69 8.42
CA ARG A 330 22.49 -5.90 7.74
C ARG A 330 21.20 -5.65 6.95
N VAL A 331 20.49 -4.56 7.24
CA VAL A 331 19.22 -4.25 6.57
C VAL A 331 19.50 -3.60 5.22
N THR A 332 18.93 -4.19 4.16
CA THR A 332 19.10 -3.74 2.77
C THR A 332 18.37 -2.44 2.51
N ASP A 333 18.87 -1.63 1.58
CA ASP A 333 18.27 -0.33 1.25
C ASP A 333 16.82 -0.41 0.73
N PRO A 334 16.36 -1.44 -0.02
CA PRO A 334 14.94 -1.59 -0.36
C PRO A 334 14.00 -1.65 0.85
N VAL A 335 14.43 -2.30 1.94
CA VAL A 335 13.65 -2.36 3.20
C VAL A 335 13.59 -0.99 3.86
N LYS A 336 14.71 -0.26 3.90
CA LYS A 336 14.75 1.12 4.40
C LYS A 336 13.86 2.03 3.55
N GLY A 337 13.94 1.89 2.22
CA GLY A 337 13.13 2.62 1.26
C GLY A 337 11.63 2.39 1.46
N ALA A 338 11.20 1.16 1.72
CA ALA A 338 9.81 0.82 2.02
C ALA A 338 9.28 1.50 3.30
N LEU A 339 10.10 1.61 4.35
CA LEU A 339 9.70 2.33 5.57
C LEU A 339 9.55 3.85 5.32
N TRP A 340 10.46 4.44 4.53
CA TRP A 340 10.35 5.84 4.12
C TRP A 340 9.15 6.09 3.21
N ALA A 341 8.82 5.16 2.30
CA ALA A 341 7.63 5.22 1.46
C ALA A 341 6.34 5.13 2.28
N ALA A 342 6.26 4.23 3.26
CA ALA A 342 5.13 4.14 4.20
C ALA A 342 4.98 5.45 5.01
N LYS A 343 6.10 6.04 5.45
CA LYS A 343 6.09 7.32 6.17
C LYS A 343 5.60 8.46 5.28
N ALA A 344 6.02 8.48 4.02
CA ALA A 344 5.53 9.45 3.03
C ALA A 344 4.02 9.32 2.78
N GLU A 345 3.50 8.09 2.76
CA GLU A 345 2.07 7.82 2.63
C GLU A 345 1.28 8.34 3.83
N CYS A 346 1.78 8.18 5.06
CA CYS A 346 1.18 8.79 6.26
C CYS A 346 1.06 10.31 6.14
N TYR A 347 2.16 10.97 5.75
CA TYR A 347 2.16 12.42 5.56
C TYR A 347 1.19 12.84 4.45
N ARG A 348 1.08 12.07 3.37
CA ARG A 348 0.11 12.30 2.30
C ARG A 348 -1.33 12.26 2.82
N LEU A 349 -1.65 11.26 3.65
CA LEU A 349 -2.98 11.09 4.24
C LEU A 349 -3.32 12.16 5.29
N LEU A 350 -2.29 12.74 5.92
CA LEU A 350 -2.40 13.88 6.84
C LEU A 350 -2.35 15.25 6.13
N ASP A 351 -2.30 15.29 4.80
CA ASP A 351 -2.16 16.52 3.99
C ASP A 351 -0.86 17.31 4.27
N ASP A 352 0.15 16.67 4.90
CA ASP A 352 1.49 17.25 5.11
C ASP A 352 2.40 16.99 3.91
N TRP A 353 2.19 17.81 2.90
CA TRP A 353 2.86 17.74 1.62
C TRP A 353 4.37 18.03 1.66
N ALA A 354 4.84 18.80 2.65
CA ALA A 354 6.25 19.16 2.77
C ALA A 354 7.08 17.96 3.24
N ASP A 355 6.63 17.31 4.31
CA ASP A 355 7.30 16.13 4.85
C ASP A 355 7.06 14.88 4.00
N CYS A 356 5.89 14.77 3.35
CA CYS A 356 5.62 13.74 2.34
C CYS A 356 6.70 13.76 1.23
N LYS A 357 7.01 14.95 0.70
CA LYS A 357 8.07 15.11 -0.32
C LYS A 357 9.43 14.67 0.21
N THR A 358 9.80 15.11 1.41
CA THR A 358 11.09 14.76 2.01
C THR A 358 11.23 13.25 2.19
N ALA A 359 10.21 12.60 2.74
CA ALA A 359 10.19 11.16 2.95
C ALA A 359 10.21 10.37 1.62
N MET A 360 9.49 10.83 0.60
CA MET A 360 9.47 10.16 -0.70
C MET A 360 10.79 10.31 -1.46
N VAL A 361 11.48 11.46 -1.35
CA VAL A 361 12.85 11.62 -1.88
C VAL A 361 13.78 10.58 -1.24
N LYS A 362 13.72 10.39 0.08
CA LYS A 362 14.51 9.37 0.78
C LYS A 362 14.21 7.95 0.29
N ALA A 363 12.93 7.63 0.06
CA ALA A 363 12.54 6.33 -0.48
C ALA A 363 13.16 6.07 -1.88
N VAL A 364 13.13 7.06 -2.77
CA VAL A 364 13.74 6.98 -4.11
C VAL A 364 15.27 6.93 -4.04
N ASP A 365 15.91 7.67 -3.15
CA ASP A 365 17.37 7.64 -3.00
C ASP A 365 17.87 6.26 -2.53
N LEU A 366 17.10 5.58 -1.68
CA LEU A 366 17.42 4.24 -1.14
C LEU A 366 17.10 3.11 -2.13
N ASP A 367 16.05 3.24 -2.94
CA ASP A 367 15.74 2.30 -4.01
C ASP A 367 15.50 3.06 -5.33
N PRO A 368 16.57 3.52 -5.99
CA PRO A 368 16.44 4.30 -7.21
C PRO A 368 15.87 3.50 -8.37
N GLY A 369 15.79 2.17 -8.28
CA GLY A 369 15.27 1.27 -9.30
C GLY A 369 13.74 1.16 -9.29
N ASN A 370 13.12 1.41 -8.14
CA ASN A 370 11.68 1.28 -7.93
C ASN A 370 10.87 2.26 -8.79
N LYS A 371 9.99 1.75 -9.64
CA LYS A 371 9.19 2.57 -10.55
C LYS A 371 8.05 3.28 -9.83
N ASP A 372 7.36 2.57 -8.94
CA ASP A 372 6.26 3.09 -8.11
C ASP A 372 6.75 4.27 -7.24
N TYR A 373 7.93 4.19 -6.63
CA TYR A 373 8.47 5.32 -5.86
C TYR A 373 8.73 6.55 -6.72
N ARG A 374 9.23 6.40 -7.95
CA ARG A 374 9.42 7.53 -8.87
C ARG A 374 8.09 8.13 -9.31
N HIS A 375 7.09 7.30 -9.60
CA HIS A 375 5.74 7.76 -9.91
C HIS A 375 5.13 8.54 -8.74
N ARG A 376 5.15 7.98 -7.53
CA ARG A 376 4.65 8.65 -6.31
C ARG A 376 5.40 9.94 -6.04
N LEU A 377 6.72 9.98 -6.19
CA LEU A 377 7.50 11.20 -6.06
C LEU A 377 7.08 12.25 -7.11
N GLY A 378 6.85 11.83 -8.35
CA GLY A 378 6.31 12.69 -9.40
C GLY A 378 4.94 13.27 -9.03
N ALA A 379 4.03 12.46 -8.50
CA ALA A 379 2.73 12.90 -8.01
C ALA A 379 2.87 13.94 -6.89
N VAL A 380 3.77 13.70 -5.93
CA VAL A 380 4.06 14.64 -4.83
C VAL A 380 4.62 15.96 -5.37
N TYR A 381 5.58 15.95 -6.30
CA TYR A 381 6.08 17.19 -6.90
C TYR A 381 4.97 18.00 -7.60
N GLY A 382 4.03 17.33 -8.25
CA GLY A 382 2.93 18.00 -8.94
C GLY A 382 1.90 18.62 -7.99
N VAL A 383 1.53 17.91 -6.92
CA VAL A 383 0.53 18.35 -5.95
C VAL A 383 1.12 19.33 -4.92
N ALA A 384 2.20 18.93 -4.25
CA ALA A 384 2.86 19.64 -3.16
C ALA A 384 3.82 20.72 -3.67
N GLY A 385 4.80 20.29 -4.47
CA GLY A 385 5.94 21.12 -4.88
C GLY A 385 5.59 22.13 -5.97
N ARG A 386 4.45 21.94 -6.65
CA ARG A 386 4.03 22.69 -7.85
C ARG A 386 5.13 22.73 -8.92
N ASP A 387 6.04 21.76 -8.90
CA ASP A 387 7.13 21.58 -9.84
C ASP A 387 6.66 20.60 -10.91
N LEU A 388 5.85 21.11 -11.83
CA LEU A 388 5.13 20.30 -12.80
C LEU A 388 6.06 19.72 -13.87
N GLU A 389 7.18 20.37 -14.14
CA GLU A 389 8.20 19.83 -15.04
C GLU A 389 8.86 18.59 -14.43
N ARG A 390 9.34 18.71 -13.19
CA ARG A 390 9.92 17.56 -12.48
C ARG A 390 8.91 16.44 -12.27
N ALA A 391 7.66 16.78 -11.95
CA ALA A 391 6.57 15.83 -11.80
C ALA A 391 6.35 15.00 -13.08
N VAL A 392 6.18 15.67 -14.22
CA VAL A 392 5.95 15.00 -15.52
C VAL A 392 7.15 14.14 -15.91
N ASN A 393 8.38 14.64 -15.74
CA ASN A 393 9.59 13.88 -16.08
C ASN A 393 9.72 12.61 -15.23
N LEU A 394 9.55 12.71 -13.90
CA LEU A 394 9.60 11.55 -13.00
C LEU A 394 8.52 10.52 -13.34
N CYS A 395 7.29 10.98 -13.60
CA CYS A 395 6.19 10.11 -14.00
C CYS A 395 6.51 9.37 -15.31
N LYS A 396 6.99 10.07 -16.35
CA LYS A 396 7.33 9.45 -17.64
C LYS A 396 8.51 8.48 -17.56
N ILE A 397 9.52 8.79 -16.75
CA ILE A 397 10.71 7.94 -16.56
C ILE A 397 10.37 6.64 -15.82
N SER A 398 9.37 6.64 -14.94
CA SER A 398 8.92 5.40 -14.27
C SER A 398 8.51 4.30 -15.28
N GLY A 399 7.92 4.70 -16.41
CA GLY A 399 7.45 3.80 -17.46
C GLY A 399 6.19 2.99 -17.08
N GLU A 400 5.46 3.39 -16.05
CA GLU A 400 4.22 2.74 -15.61
C GLU A 400 2.98 3.40 -16.21
N ALA A 401 1.93 2.62 -16.48
CA ALA A 401 0.70 3.12 -17.11
C ALA A 401 0.05 4.25 -16.28
N GLU A 402 -0.13 4.05 -14.96
CA GLU A 402 -0.72 5.07 -14.08
C GLU A 402 0.14 6.34 -13.99
N ALA A 403 1.47 6.21 -14.12
CA ALA A 403 2.36 7.36 -14.15
C ALA A 403 2.17 8.20 -15.43
N PHE A 404 1.95 7.57 -16.59
CA PHE A 404 1.59 8.29 -17.81
C PHE A 404 0.22 9.00 -17.69
N ASN A 405 -0.76 8.40 -17.04
CA ASN A 405 -2.03 9.05 -16.73
C ASN A 405 -1.82 10.28 -15.81
N THR A 406 -1.04 10.12 -14.74
CA THR A 406 -0.68 11.21 -13.82
C THR A 406 0.03 12.36 -14.54
N ALA A 407 1.01 12.05 -15.41
CA ALA A 407 1.71 13.03 -16.22
C ALA A 407 0.75 13.76 -17.17
N GLY A 408 -0.18 13.05 -17.80
CA GLY A 408 -1.21 13.61 -18.67
C GLY A 408 -2.08 14.63 -17.94
N ILE A 409 -2.50 14.34 -16.70
CA ILE A 409 -3.28 15.26 -15.86
C ILE A 409 -2.51 16.57 -15.61
N PHE A 410 -1.24 16.48 -15.20
CA PHE A 410 -0.41 17.67 -14.95
C PHE A 410 -0.17 18.50 -16.21
N LEU A 411 0.07 17.85 -17.36
CA LEU A 411 0.22 18.52 -18.65
C LEU A 411 -1.05 19.25 -19.06
N ARG A 412 -2.21 18.63 -18.87
CA ARG A 412 -3.52 19.25 -19.15
C ARG A 412 -3.73 20.47 -18.26
N ASP A 413 -3.42 20.36 -16.96
CA ASP A 413 -3.66 21.43 -15.98
C ASP A 413 -2.86 22.71 -16.28
N ILE A 414 -1.70 22.61 -16.96
CA ILE A 414 -0.91 23.76 -17.46
C ILE A 414 -1.26 24.20 -18.88
N GLY A 415 -2.25 23.57 -19.51
CA GLY A 415 -2.72 23.88 -20.86
C GLY A 415 -1.92 23.24 -22.00
N LEU A 416 -1.06 22.24 -21.72
CA LEU A 416 -0.38 21.44 -22.75
C LEU A 416 -1.25 20.24 -23.18
N THR A 417 -2.46 20.53 -23.65
CA THR A 417 -3.51 19.53 -23.93
C THR A 417 -3.08 18.45 -24.91
N ARG A 418 -2.33 18.79 -25.99
CA ARG A 418 -1.86 17.77 -26.96
C ARG A 418 -0.86 16.80 -26.32
N SER A 419 0.08 17.30 -25.53
CA SER A 419 1.04 16.48 -24.80
C SER A 419 0.35 15.63 -23.72
N ALA A 420 -0.72 16.15 -23.12
CA ALA A 420 -1.56 15.40 -22.19
C ALA A 420 -2.22 14.20 -22.88
N ILE A 421 -2.87 14.43 -24.03
CA ILE A 421 -3.51 13.36 -24.83
C ILE A 421 -2.50 12.29 -25.21
N ALA A 422 -1.31 12.68 -25.72
CA ALA A 422 -0.26 11.72 -26.04
C ALA A 422 0.16 10.87 -24.82
N SER A 423 0.21 11.47 -23.62
CA SER A 423 0.54 10.74 -22.39
C SER A 423 -0.59 9.78 -21.99
N PHE A 424 -1.86 10.15 -22.15
CA PHE A 424 -2.97 9.21 -21.93
C PHE A 424 -2.97 8.07 -22.96
N GLU A 425 -2.57 8.34 -24.21
CA GLU A 425 -2.44 7.31 -25.24
C GLU A 425 -1.26 6.37 -24.98
N ASP A 426 -0.15 6.86 -24.41
CA ASP A 426 0.95 6.02 -23.93
C ASP A 426 0.50 5.12 -22.78
N CYS A 427 -0.30 5.65 -21.84
CA CYS A 427 -0.94 4.86 -20.78
C CYS A 427 -1.81 3.74 -21.35
N LEU A 428 -2.72 4.06 -22.27
CA LEU A 428 -3.62 3.09 -22.92
C LEU A 428 -2.89 2.06 -23.80
N ARG A 429 -1.67 2.38 -24.27
CA ARG A 429 -0.84 1.41 -25.00
C ARG A 429 -0.23 0.35 -24.08
N LEU A 430 0.08 0.73 -22.84
CA LEU A 430 0.59 -0.18 -21.82
C LEU A 430 -0.53 -0.98 -21.16
N GLU A 431 -1.67 -0.32 -20.89
CA GLU A 431 -2.82 -0.91 -20.23
C GLU A 431 -4.12 -0.46 -20.94
N PRO A 432 -4.59 -1.21 -21.96
CA PRO A 432 -5.77 -0.84 -22.74
C PRO A 432 -7.07 -0.71 -21.93
N ASP A 433 -7.20 -1.48 -20.84
CA ASP A 433 -8.36 -1.47 -19.94
C ASP A 433 -8.16 -0.54 -18.72
N HIS A 434 -7.17 0.36 -18.76
CA HIS A 434 -6.88 1.27 -17.66
C HIS A 434 -8.11 2.09 -17.25
N ARG A 435 -8.42 2.12 -15.95
CA ARG A 435 -9.65 2.70 -15.41
C ARG A 435 -9.86 4.18 -15.76
N HIS A 436 -8.83 5.02 -15.61
CA HIS A 436 -8.97 6.48 -15.70
C HIS A 436 -8.54 7.12 -17.02
N ALA A 437 -7.50 6.60 -17.66
CA ALA A 437 -6.91 7.17 -18.87
C ALA A 437 -7.88 7.44 -20.04
N PRO A 438 -8.86 6.56 -20.38
CA PRO A 438 -9.75 6.85 -21.51
C PRO A 438 -10.65 8.05 -21.21
N HIS A 439 -11.15 8.19 -19.98
CA HIS A 439 -11.94 9.35 -19.55
C HIS A 439 -11.09 10.63 -19.55
N SER A 440 -9.87 10.57 -19.03
CA SER A 440 -8.94 11.72 -19.04
C SER A 440 -8.59 12.18 -20.46
N ARG A 441 -8.42 11.23 -21.39
CA ARG A 441 -8.22 11.51 -22.82
C ARG A 441 -9.45 12.20 -23.40
N LEU A 442 -10.63 11.60 -23.26
CA LEU A 442 -11.89 12.12 -23.81
C LEU A 442 -12.23 13.52 -23.26
N MET A 443 -12.05 13.75 -21.96
CA MET A 443 -12.14 15.08 -21.36
C MET A 443 -11.19 16.07 -22.03
N SER A 444 -9.94 15.66 -22.27
CA SER A 444 -8.92 16.53 -22.86
C SER A 444 -9.21 16.93 -24.31
N LEU A 445 -9.93 16.10 -25.08
CA LEU A 445 -10.35 16.44 -26.45
C LEU A 445 -11.27 17.67 -26.50
N ASN A 446 -12.05 17.92 -25.46
CA ASN A 446 -12.94 19.09 -25.39
C ASN A 446 -12.19 20.43 -25.39
N TYR A 447 -10.91 20.44 -25.00
CA TYR A 447 -10.08 21.65 -25.00
C TYR A 447 -9.40 21.93 -26.35
N LEU A 448 -9.36 20.95 -27.25
CA LEU A 448 -8.78 21.14 -28.58
C LEU A 448 -9.73 21.93 -29.49
N PRO A 449 -9.22 22.64 -30.51
CA PRO A 449 -10.05 23.35 -31.47
C PRO A 449 -11.14 22.44 -32.04
N GLN A 450 -12.39 22.86 -31.91
CA GLN A 450 -13.54 22.08 -32.33
C GLN A 450 -13.72 22.20 -33.85
N ARG A 451 -14.04 21.07 -34.49
CA ARG A 451 -14.33 20.95 -35.93
C ARG A 451 -15.70 20.28 -36.08
N ASP A 452 -16.37 20.49 -37.20
CA ASP A 452 -17.70 19.92 -37.47
C ASP A 452 -18.68 20.16 -36.30
N GLY A 453 -18.64 21.34 -35.68
CA GLY A 453 -19.44 21.67 -34.49
C GLY A 453 -19.19 20.83 -33.24
N GLY A 454 -18.03 20.19 -33.14
CA GLY A 454 -17.63 19.33 -32.03
C GLY A 454 -17.99 17.85 -32.22
N LEU A 455 -18.56 17.48 -33.37
CA LEU A 455 -18.99 16.10 -33.63
C LEU A 455 -17.84 15.10 -33.70
N TRP A 456 -16.63 15.53 -34.06
CA TRP A 456 -15.47 14.64 -34.02
C TRP A 456 -15.13 14.18 -32.60
N VAL A 457 -15.26 15.06 -31.60
CA VAL A 457 -15.08 14.70 -30.19
C VAL A 457 -16.18 13.73 -29.77
N ALA A 458 -17.44 14.00 -30.16
CA ALA A 458 -18.55 13.11 -29.87
C ALA A 458 -18.35 11.71 -30.45
N ARG A 459 -17.83 11.60 -31.68
CA ARG A 459 -17.49 10.30 -32.30
C ARG A 459 -16.46 9.50 -31.49
N GLU A 460 -15.42 10.16 -30.96
CA GLU A 460 -14.44 9.51 -30.08
C GLU A 460 -15.08 8.98 -28.79
N HIS A 461 -16.05 9.72 -28.24
CA HIS A 461 -16.81 9.27 -27.06
C HIS A 461 -17.68 8.05 -27.41
N CYS A 462 -18.41 8.10 -28.53
CA CYS A 462 -19.26 7.00 -28.97
C CYS A 462 -18.45 5.73 -29.26
N GLN A 463 -17.28 5.83 -29.91
CA GLN A 463 -16.39 4.69 -30.12
C GLN A 463 -15.95 4.03 -28.80
N TRP A 464 -15.62 4.84 -27.80
CA TRP A 464 -15.34 4.33 -26.46
C TRP A 464 -16.58 3.65 -25.86
N GLY A 465 -17.74 4.30 -25.90
CA GLY A 465 -18.96 3.78 -25.29
C GLY A 465 -19.49 2.50 -25.93
N ASP A 466 -19.40 2.39 -27.25
CA ASP A 466 -19.68 1.17 -28.01
C ASP A 466 -18.77 0.02 -27.56
N SER A 467 -17.45 0.30 -27.40
CA SER A 467 -16.50 -0.72 -26.94
C SER A 467 -16.79 -1.18 -25.50
N VAL A 468 -17.19 -0.25 -24.63
CA VAL A 468 -17.53 -0.53 -23.23
C VAL A 468 -18.81 -1.37 -23.13
N VAL A 469 -19.88 -0.98 -23.84
CA VAL A 469 -21.14 -1.73 -23.82
C VAL A 469 -20.97 -3.11 -24.44
N ALA A 470 -20.19 -3.24 -25.52
CA ALA A 470 -19.86 -4.54 -26.10
C ALA A 470 -19.13 -5.45 -25.10
N ARG A 471 -18.17 -4.91 -24.34
CA ARG A 471 -17.47 -5.66 -23.28
C ARG A 471 -18.39 -6.04 -22.13
N VAL A 472 -19.19 -5.09 -21.62
CA VAL A 472 -20.16 -5.35 -20.55
C VAL A 472 -21.15 -6.45 -20.95
N ASN A 473 -21.71 -6.40 -22.16
CA ASN A 473 -22.63 -7.42 -22.66
C ASN A 473 -21.99 -8.80 -22.82
N LYS A 474 -20.67 -8.87 -23.02
CA LYS A 474 -19.92 -10.12 -23.13
C LYS A 474 -19.57 -10.71 -21.76
N GLU A 475 -19.24 -9.88 -20.78
CA GLU A 475 -18.67 -10.30 -19.49
C GLU A 475 -19.69 -10.37 -18.35
N LEU A 476 -20.84 -9.73 -18.50
CA LEU A 476 -21.85 -9.62 -17.46
C LEU A 476 -23.13 -10.35 -17.85
N ASP A 477 -23.46 -11.40 -17.09
CA ASP A 477 -24.80 -11.97 -17.09
C ASP A 477 -25.74 -11.08 -16.26
N ARG A 478 -26.64 -10.36 -16.94
CA ARG A 478 -27.64 -9.49 -16.31
C ARG A 478 -28.62 -10.28 -15.45
N ASN A 479 -29.00 -11.48 -15.87
CA ASN A 479 -29.96 -12.30 -15.13
C ASN A 479 -29.34 -12.76 -13.81
N ALA A 480 -28.06 -13.16 -13.84
CA ALA A 480 -27.31 -13.47 -12.62
C ALA A 480 -27.11 -12.23 -11.72
N LEU A 481 -26.92 -11.03 -12.29
CA LEU A 481 -26.71 -9.82 -11.51
C LEU A 481 -27.98 -9.36 -10.77
N PHE A 482 -29.15 -9.47 -11.42
CA PHE A 482 -30.42 -8.95 -10.89
C PHE A 482 -31.39 -10.02 -10.37
N GLY A 483 -31.12 -11.32 -10.57
CA GLY A 483 -31.87 -12.42 -9.93
C GLY A 483 -32.90 -13.18 -10.78
N GLY A 484 -32.75 -13.28 -12.11
CA GLY A 484 -33.74 -13.92 -13.00
C GLY A 484 -34.99 -13.07 -13.24
N GLU A 485 -36.06 -13.63 -13.86
CA GLU A 485 -37.32 -12.96 -14.31
C GLU A 485 -38.15 -12.26 -13.21
N GLU A 486 -37.55 -11.46 -12.32
CA GLU A 486 -38.29 -10.38 -11.69
C GLU A 486 -38.60 -9.34 -12.77
N THR A 487 -39.75 -9.50 -13.44
CA THR A 487 -40.41 -8.40 -14.14
C THR A 487 -40.52 -7.28 -13.13
N ARG A 488 -39.64 -6.29 -13.27
CA ARG A 488 -39.58 -5.11 -12.43
C ARG A 488 -40.98 -4.51 -12.41
N ALA A 489 -41.70 -4.71 -11.31
CA ALA A 489 -43.08 -4.26 -11.15
C ALA A 489 -43.21 -2.79 -11.55
N ASP A 490 -44.40 -2.43 -12.05
CA ASP A 490 -44.74 -1.07 -12.49
C ASP A 490 -44.33 0.02 -11.49
N PRO A 491 -44.19 1.29 -11.96
CA PRO A 491 -43.78 2.40 -11.13
C PRO A 491 -44.52 2.40 -9.78
N ALA A 492 -43.82 2.79 -8.72
CA ALA A 492 -44.28 2.65 -7.33
C ALA A 492 -45.78 2.91 -7.13
N GLU A 493 -46.45 2.09 -6.32
CA GLU A 493 -47.79 2.39 -5.79
C GLU A 493 -47.82 3.85 -5.29
N GLY A 494 -48.63 4.69 -5.96
CA GLY A 494 -48.76 6.11 -5.64
C GLY A 494 -48.30 7.10 -6.72
N GLY A 495 -47.73 6.66 -7.85
CA GLY A 495 -47.52 7.50 -9.04
C GLY A 495 -46.36 8.52 -8.97
N LYS A 496 -45.44 8.36 -8.00
CA LYS A 496 -44.21 9.18 -7.90
C LYS A 496 -43.08 8.58 -8.74
N ILE A 497 -42.22 9.42 -9.30
CA ILE A 497 -41.00 9.01 -10.01
C ILE A 497 -39.85 8.89 -9.01
N ARG A 498 -39.22 7.71 -8.91
CA ARG A 498 -37.98 7.53 -8.14
C ARG A 498 -36.79 8.00 -8.97
N VAL A 499 -36.09 9.03 -8.49
CA VAL A 499 -34.95 9.63 -9.20
C VAL A 499 -33.68 9.37 -8.41
N GLY A 500 -32.70 8.72 -9.05
CA GLY A 500 -31.39 8.44 -8.48
C GLY A 500 -30.33 9.36 -9.05
N TYR A 501 -29.63 10.14 -8.24
CA TYR A 501 -28.50 10.97 -8.67
C TYR A 501 -27.19 10.31 -8.25
N VAL A 502 -26.31 10.03 -9.20
CA VAL A 502 -25.00 9.41 -8.96
C VAL A 502 -23.90 10.43 -9.18
N SER A 503 -23.10 10.71 -8.14
CA SER A 503 -22.01 11.67 -8.25
C SER A 503 -20.89 11.42 -7.23
N PRO A 504 -19.62 11.52 -7.64
CA PRO A 504 -18.49 11.64 -6.72
C PRO A 504 -18.32 13.06 -6.16
N ASP A 505 -19.18 13.98 -6.58
CA ASP A 505 -19.00 15.42 -6.40
C ASP A 505 -20.03 16.07 -5.48
N PHE A 506 -20.77 15.30 -4.66
CA PHE A 506 -21.61 15.84 -3.58
C PHE A 506 -20.79 16.32 -2.37
N ARG A 507 -19.82 17.18 -2.64
CA ARG A 507 -18.85 17.79 -1.73
C ARG A 507 -18.56 19.23 -2.18
N GLY A 508 -17.53 19.87 -1.66
CA GLY A 508 -17.01 21.15 -2.14
C GLY A 508 -16.52 21.06 -3.59
N HIS A 509 -17.45 21.09 -4.54
CA HIS A 509 -17.23 20.93 -5.97
C HIS A 509 -18.29 21.70 -6.76
N SER A 510 -18.00 22.01 -8.03
CA SER A 510 -18.87 22.81 -8.90
C SER A 510 -20.25 22.20 -9.10
N VAL A 511 -20.36 20.88 -9.22
CA VAL A 511 -21.64 20.15 -9.36
C VAL A 511 -22.60 20.46 -8.21
N SER A 512 -22.08 20.49 -6.97
CA SER A 512 -22.87 20.79 -5.78
C SER A 512 -23.57 22.14 -5.86
N TYR A 513 -22.95 23.15 -6.48
CA TYR A 513 -23.54 24.48 -6.59
C TYR A 513 -24.78 24.52 -7.49
N PHE A 514 -24.94 23.52 -8.38
CA PHE A 514 -26.07 23.43 -9.29
C PHE A 514 -27.14 22.42 -8.85
N VAL A 515 -26.75 21.36 -8.14
CA VAL A 515 -27.70 20.32 -7.67
C VAL A 515 -28.35 20.68 -6.32
N ASP A 516 -27.72 21.51 -5.49
CA ASP A 516 -28.25 21.89 -4.17
C ASP A 516 -29.66 22.48 -4.27
N GLY A 517 -29.86 23.45 -5.16
CA GLY A 517 -31.17 24.04 -5.42
C GLY A 517 -32.22 23.01 -5.84
N LEU A 518 -31.83 22.00 -6.61
CA LEU A 518 -32.71 20.93 -7.08
C LEU A 518 -33.17 20.03 -5.92
N PHE A 519 -32.24 19.55 -5.09
CA PHE A 519 -32.58 18.74 -3.90
C PHE A 519 -33.48 19.50 -2.91
N ARG A 520 -33.26 20.81 -2.74
CA ARG A 520 -34.10 21.63 -1.85
C ARG A 520 -35.52 21.85 -2.37
N SER A 521 -35.72 21.77 -3.69
CA SER A 521 -36.91 22.30 -4.35
C SER A 521 -37.79 21.25 -5.03
N HIS A 522 -37.31 20.01 -5.16
CA HIS A 522 -38.10 18.90 -5.66
C HIS A 522 -39.41 18.74 -4.88
N ASP A 523 -40.49 18.47 -5.61
CA ASP A 523 -41.82 18.25 -5.06
C ASP A 523 -41.93 16.80 -4.54
N PRO A 524 -41.96 16.58 -3.21
CA PRO A 524 -42.03 15.23 -2.64
C PRO A 524 -43.36 14.53 -2.95
N SER A 525 -44.37 15.22 -3.49
CA SER A 525 -45.60 14.60 -3.98
C SER A 525 -45.43 13.98 -5.37
N LYS A 526 -44.40 14.37 -6.12
CA LYS A 526 -44.14 13.90 -7.50
C LYS A 526 -42.91 13.02 -7.61
N VAL A 527 -41.88 13.27 -6.79
CA VAL A 527 -40.61 12.53 -6.86
C VAL A 527 -40.16 12.00 -5.51
N GLU A 528 -39.40 10.91 -5.58
CA GLU A 528 -38.68 10.31 -4.47
C GLU A 528 -37.19 10.28 -4.82
N VAL A 529 -36.35 10.97 -4.05
CA VAL A 529 -34.93 11.17 -4.41
C VAL A 529 -34.02 10.17 -3.71
N TYR A 530 -33.11 9.59 -4.48
CA TYR A 530 -32.00 8.75 -4.02
C TYR A 530 -30.69 9.45 -4.42
N ALA A 531 -29.87 9.86 -3.45
CA ALA A 531 -28.56 10.44 -3.70
C ALA A 531 -27.47 9.40 -3.42
N TYR A 532 -26.76 8.97 -4.46
CA TYR A 532 -25.64 8.02 -4.37
C TYR A 532 -24.32 8.80 -4.34
N HIS A 533 -23.77 8.98 -3.15
CA HIS A 533 -22.53 9.71 -2.87
C HIS A 533 -21.32 8.80 -3.03
N ASP A 534 -20.53 9.06 -4.08
CA ASP A 534 -19.37 8.23 -4.46
C ASP A 534 -18.04 8.89 -4.07
N SER A 535 -17.91 9.31 -2.81
CA SER A 535 -16.68 9.90 -2.29
C SER A 535 -16.45 9.54 -0.82
N ALA A 536 -15.20 9.28 -0.45
CA ALA A 536 -14.79 9.23 0.96
C ALA A 536 -14.87 10.62 1.64
N ILE A 537 -14.83 11.71 0.86
CA ILE A 537 -14.85 13.07 1.40
C ILE A 537 -16.26 13.40 1.89
N ASN A 538 -16.35 13.75 3.17
CA ASN A 538 -17.58 14.20 3.82
C ASN A 538 -17.33 15.57 4.47
N ASP A 539 -17.61 16.63 3.72
CA ASP A 539 -17.39 18.01 4.14
C ASP A 539 -18.70 18.75 4.47
N ALA A 540 -18.60 20.05 4.78
CA ALA A 540 -19.75 20.88 5.10
C ALA A 540 -20.79 20.98 3.96
N VAL A 541 -20.37 20.83 2.70
CA VAL A 541 -21.30 20.81 1.55
C VAL A 541 -22.02 19.47 1.49
N THR A 542 -21.29 18.38 1.72
CA THR A 542 -21.84 17.01 1.80
C THR A 542 -22.92 16.94 2.87
N ALA A 543 -22.63 17.43 4.08
CA ALA A 543 -23.59 17.48 5.19
C ALA A 543 -24.85 18.30 4.85
N ARG A 544 -24.68 19.43 4.14
CA ARG A 544 -25.79 20.27 3.70
C ARG A 544 -26.68 19.56 2.66
N LEU A 545 -26.07 18.94 1.65
CA LEU A 545 -26.80 18.20 0.61
C LEU A 545 -27.53 16.99 1.20
N ARG A 546 -26.86 16.24 2.09
CA ARG A 546 -27.47 15.13 2.84
C ARG A 546 -28.68 15.59 3.63
N GLY A 547 -28.56 16.69 4.38
CA GLY A 547 -29.68 17.28 5.10
C GLY A 547 -30.86 17.70 4.20
N SER A 548 -30.58 18.24 3.00
CA SER A 548 -31.62 18.57 2.02
C SER A 548 -32.37 17.33 1.51
N VAL A 549 -31.70 16.19 1.39
CA VAL A 549 -32.30 14.92 0.96
C VAL A 549 -33.09 14.27 2.10
N GLU A 550 -32.43 14.07 3.25
CA GLU A 550 -32.97 13.32 4.39
C GLU A 550 -34.10 14.05 5.14
N ARG A 551 -34.32 15.35 4.88
CA ARG A 551 -35.49 16.07 5.40
C ARG A 551 -36.83 15.43 4.97
N HIS A 552 -36.82 14.63 3.90
CA HIS A 552 -37.96 13.86 3.44
C HIS A 552 -37.72 12.38 3.79
N SER A 553 -38.56 11.82 4.68
CA SER A 553 -38.37 10.45 5.20
C SER A 553 -38.37 9.35 4.13
N GLN A 554 -39.01 9.60 2.98
CA GLN A 554 -39.05 8.69 1.84
C GLN A 554 -37.76 8.73 0.99
N TRP A 555 -37.02 9.85 1.03
CA TRP A 555 -35.80 10.00 0.25
C TRP A 555 -34.62 9.32 0.95
N LYS A 556 -33.56 9.00 0.20
CA LYS A 556 -32.40 8.24 0.70
C LYS A 556 -31.08 8.88 0.28
N TRP A 557 -30.18 9.04 1.24
CA TRP A 557 -28.77 9.23 0.99
C TRP A 557 -28.05 7.89 1.11
N ARG A 558 -27.17 7.57 0.16
CA ARG A 558 -26.37 6.34 0.17
C ARG A 558 -24.92 6.68 -0.08
N ASP A 559 -24.07 6.36 0.90
CA ASP A 559 -22.63 6.38 0.73
C ASP A 559 -22.22 5.10 -0.02
N VAL A 560 -21.72 5.25 -1.25
CA VAL A 560 -21.45 4.13 -2.16
C VAL A 560 -19.98 4.04 -2.59
N HIS A 561 -19.12 4.85 -1.99
CA HIS A 561 -17.70 4.91 -2.32
C HIS A 561 -16.99 3.55 -2.23
N GLU A 562 -17.34 2.75 -1.22
CA GLU A 562 -16.76 1.43 -0.99
C GLU A 562 -17.40 0.33 -1.86
N MET A 563 -18.47 0.66 -2.61
CA MET A 563 -19.13 -0.28 -3.50
C MET A 563 -18.39 -0.38 -4.83
N ASP A 564 -18.19 -1.61 -5.31
CA ASP A 564 -17.88 -1.87 -6.70
C ASP A 564 -19.09 -1.58 -7.61
N ASP A 565 -18.87 -1.50 -8.93
CA ASP A 565 -19.93 -1.16 -9.88
C ASP A 565 -21.08 -2.20 -9.90
N ARG A 566 -20.80 -3.47 -9.60
CA ARG A 566 -21.82 -4.55 -9.56
C ARG A 566 -22.69 -4.43 -8.31
N GLN A 567 -22.09 -4.13 -7.17
CA GLN A 567 -22.78 -3.82 -5.91
C GLN A 567 -23.68 -2.59 -6.08
N LEU A 568 -23.15 -1.52 -6.67
CA LEU A 568 -23.92 -0.31 -6.94
C LEU A 568 -25.08 -0.57 -7.92
N CYS A 569 -24.87 -1.36 -8.98
CA CYS A 569 -25.95 -1.77 -9.88
C CYS A 569 -27.07 -2.51 -9.14
N ARG A 570 -26.73 -3.46 -8.27
CA ARG A 570 -27.72 -4.20 -7.45
C ARG A 570 -28.45 -3.28 -6.48
N GLN A 571 -27.73 -2.35 -5.85
CA GLN A 571 -28.33 -1.37 -4.94
C GLN A 571 -29.35 -0.50 -5.68
N ILE A 572 -28.99 0.07 -6.84
CA ILE A 572 -29.89 0.90 -7.66
C ILE A 572 -31.11 0.10 -8.15
N TRP A 573 -30.90 -1.16 -8.53
CA TRP A 573 -31.97 -2.06 -8.93
C TRP A 573 -32.96 -2.33 -7.79
N HIS A 574 -32.44 -2.66 -6.59
CA HIS A 574 -33.23 -2.89 -5.39
C HIS A 574 -33.99 -1.63 -4.94
N ASP A 575 -33.40 -0.45 -5.11
CA ASP A 575 -34.04 0.84 -4.84
C ASP A 575 -35.13 1.20 -5.86
N ARG A 576 -35.26 0.41 -6.94
CA ARG A 576 -36.27 0.57 -7.99
C ARG A 576 -36.26 1.98 -8.60
N VAL A 577 -35.07 2.56 -8.80
CA VAL A 577 -34.90 3.91 -9.39
C VAL A 577 -35.41 3.98 -10.83
N ASP A 578 -36.45 4.76 -11.09
CA ASP A 578 -37.05 4.90 -12.43
C ASP A 578 -36.16 5.70 -13.38
N VAL A 579 -35.64 6.83 -12.90
CA VAL A 579 -34.74 7.73 -13.63
C VAL A 579 -33.41 7.82 -12.90
N LEU A 580 -32.34 7.29 -13.50
CA LEU A 580 -30.99 7.38 -12.97
C LEU A 580 -30.22 8.50 -13.69
N VAL A 581 -29.66 9.43 -12.93
CA VAL A 581 -29.02 10.64 -13.41
C VAL A 581 -27.53 10.60 -13.09
N ASP A 582 -26.71 10.52 -14.13
CA ASP A 582 -25.26 10.74 -14.09
C ASP A 582 -24.99 12.25 -13.95
N LEU A 583 -24.17 12.61 -12.95
CA LEU A 583 -23.72 13.97 -12.71
C LEU A 583 -22.21 14.15 -12.87
N ALA A 584 -21.51 13.19 -13.48
CA ALA A 584 -20.05 13.22 -13.64
C ALA A 584 -19.60 13.15 -15.10
N GLY A 585 -20.24 12.30 -15.92
CA GLY A 585 -19.76 11.96 -17.27
C GLY A 585 -18.32 11.47 -17.23
N HIS A 586 -17.43 11.96 -18.12
CA HIS A 586 -16.01 11.55 -18.11
C HIS A 586 -15.13 12.37 -17.16
N SER A 587 -15.71 13.04 -16.16
CA SER A 587 -14.92 13.63 -15.08
C SER A 587 -14.32 12.54 -14.15
N GLY A 588 -13.46 12.95 -13.21
CA GLY A 588 -12.78 12.03 -12.31
C GLY A 588 -13.74 11.23 -11.43
N ASN A 589 -13.40 9.97 -11.14
CA ASN A 589 -14.19 9.07 -10.29
C ASN A 589 -15.65 8.85 -10.73
N ASN A 590 -15.92 8.95 -12.03
CA ASN A 590 -17.26 8.67 -12.56
C ASN A 590 -17.64 7.18 -12.42
N ARG A 591 -18.94 6.91 -12.58
CA ARG A 591 -19.53 5.56 -12.55
C ARG A 591 -20.19 5.19 -13.87
N LEU A 592 -19.62 5.62 -15.01
CA LEU A 592 -20.22 5.38 -16.33
C LEU A 592 -20.40 3.87 -16.65
N LEU A 593 -19.60 2.98 -16.05
CA LEU A 593 -19.82 1.53 -16.19
C LEU A 593 -21.17 1.07 -15.58
N VAL A 594 -21.64 1.70 -14.51
CA VAL A 594 -22.99 1.45 -13.96
C VAL A 594 -24.06 1.82 -15.00
N PHE A 595 -23.88 2.93 -15.71
CA PHE A 595 -24.79 3.36 -16.77
C PHE A 595 -24.68 2.48 -18.02
N ALA A 596 -23.50 1.93 -18.32
CA ALA A 596 -23.34 0.90 -19.34
C ALA A 596 -24.13 -0.38 -18.98
N VAL A 597 -24.24 -0.74 -17.70
CA VAL A 597 -25.11 -1.83 -17.23
C VAL A 597 -26.59 -1.44 -17.20
N LYS A 598 -26.96 -0.16 -17.17
CA LYS A 598 -28.37 0.28 -17.18
C LYS A 598 -29.25 -0.43 -16.13
N PRO A 599 -29.03 -0.19 -14.82
CA PRO A 599 -29.85 -0.75 -13.73
C PRO A 599 -31.17 0.02 -13.52
N ALA A 600 -31.40 1.12 -14.23
CA ALA A 600 -32.65 1.90 -14.22
C ALA A 600 -33.34 1.86 -15.58
N ARG A 601 -34.67 2.07 -15.60
CA ARG A 601 -35.46 2.06 -16.85
C ARG A 601 -35.04 3.21 -17.77
N CYS A 602 -34.83 4.38 -17.20
CA CYS A 602 -34.39 5.58 -17.90
C CYS A 602 -33.06 6.07 -17.33
N THR A 603 -32.06 6.26 -18.18
CA THR A 603 -30.75 6.82 -17.81
C THR A 603 -30.55 8.19 -18.43
N VAL A 604 -30.02 9.12 -17.65
CA VAL A 604 -29.87 10.53 -18.05
C VAL A 604 -28.50 11.03 -17.64
N THR A 605 -27.81 11.79 -18.49
CA THR A 605 -26.63 12.56 -18.08
C THR A 605 -26.95 14.05 -17.97
N TYR A 606 -26.44 14.71 -16.93
CA TYR A 606 -26.76 16.10 -16.62
C TYR A 606 -25.65 16.80 -15.81
N ILE A 607 -25.50 18.13 -15.96
CA ILE A 607 -24.59 19.04 -15.22
C ILE A 607 -23.09 18.79 -15.40
N GLY A 608 -22.58 17.63 -14.96
CA GLY A 608 -21.17 17.43 -14.66
C GLY A 608 -20.24 17.36 -15.87
N TYR A 609 -20.78 17.17 -17.07
CA TYR A 609 -19.99 16.91 -18.26
C TYR A 609 -20.44 17.73 -19.49
N PRO A 610 -19.50 18.35 -20.24
CA PRO A 610 -19.82 19.28 -21.31
C PRO A 610 -20.12 18.60 -22.66
N ASN A 611 -20.02 17.27 -22.76
CA ASN A 611 -20.22 16.53 -24.02
C ASN A 611 -21.09 15.27 -23.82
N THR A 612 -21.34 14.52 -24.90
CA THR A 612 -21.93 13.17 -24.85
C THR A 612 -21.11 12.28 -23.91
N THR A 613 -21.76 11.33 -23.24
CA THR A 613 -21.07 10.22 -22.54
C THR A 613 -20.59 9.16 -23.51
N GLY A 614 -21.12 9.16 -24.74
CA GLY A 614 -20.82 8.17 -25.76
C GLY A 614 -21.43 6.80 -25.52
N LEU A 615 -22.07 6.56 -24.36
CA LEU A 615 -22.68 5.29 -24.04
C LEU A 615 -23.99 5.11 -24.81
N PRO A 616 -24.14 4.02 -25.59
CA PRO A 616 -25.42 3.67 -26.22
C PRO A 616 -26.56 3.45 -25.20
N ASN A 617 -26.21 3.04 -23.98
CA ASN A 617 -27.16 2.78 -22.90
C ASN A 617 -27.54 4.02 -22.08
N MET A 618 -27.03 5.21 -22.44
CA MET A 618 -27.46 6.49 -21.87
C MET A 618 -28.61 7.08 -22.70
N ASP A 619 -29.83 7.09 -22.16
CA ASP A 619 -31.02 7.41 -22.97
C ASP A 619 -31.12 8.89 -23.33
N PHE A 620 -30.88 9.77 -22.35
CA PHE A 620 -31.12 11.21 -22.50
C PHE A 620 -29.97 12.06 -21.97
N ARG A 621 -29.85 13.25 -22.54
CA ARG A 621 -29.03 14.34 -22.01
C ARG A 621 -29.88 15.59 -21.83
N LEU A 622 -29.82 16.18 -20.64
CA LEU A 622 -30.51 17.44 -20.35
C LEU A 622 -29.68 18.65 -20.79
N VAL A 623 -30.26 19.46 -21.67
CA VAL A 623 -29.63 20.66 -22.27
C VAL A 623 -30.65 21.80 -22.38
N ASP A 624 -30.32 22.90 -23.07
CA ASP A 624 -31.27 23.94 -23.45
C ASP A 624 -31.07 24.37 -24.91
N ASP A 625 -31.95 25.22 -25.43
CA ASP A 625 -31.93 25.65 -26.84
C ASP A 625 -30.82 26.67 -27.16
N VAL A 626 -30.12 27.19 -26.14
CA VAL A 626 -28.95 28.06 -26.33
C VAL A 626 -27.68 27.23 -26.44
N THR A 627 -27.48 26.26 -25.54
CA THR A 627 -26.31 25.36 -25.56
C THR A 627 -26.35 24.41 -26.75
N ASP A 628 -27.51 23.83 -27.02
CA ASP A 628 -27.73 22.86 -28.11
C ASP A 628 -28.95 23.27 -28.95
N PRO A 629 -28.82 24.22 -29.91
CA PRO A 629 -29.94 24.68 -30.73
C PRO A 629 -30.51 23.58 -31.64
N VAL A 630 -31.84 23.46 -31.76
CA VAL A 630 -32.52 22.37 -32.51
C VAL A 630 -31.98 22.18 -33.95
N ARG A 631 -31.64 23.25 -34.65
CA ARG A 631 -31.19 23.20 -36.06
C ARG A 631 -29.70 22.86 -36.24
N ALA A 632 -28.95 22.70 -35.16
CA ALA A 632 -27.49 22.60 -35.21
C ALA A 632 -26.89 21.56 -34.23
N SER A 633 -27.71 20.81 -33.49
CA SER A 633 -27.25 19.92 -32.42
C SER A 633 -28.04 18.61 -32.36
N GLY A 634 -27.35 17.52 -32.00
CA GLY A 634 -27.93 16.18 -31.79
C GLY A 634 -27.51 15.13 -32.82
N GLU A 635 -26.99 15.51 -33.98
CA GLU A 635 -26.42 14.54 -34.93
C GLU A 635 -25.09 14.00 -34.39
N GLY A 636 -25.06 12.77 -33.87
CA GLY A 636 -23.82 12.11 -33.45
C GLY A 636 -23.54 12.04 -31.94
N TYR A 637 -24.46 12.51 -31.09
CA TYR A 637 -24.44 12.14 -29.66
C TYR A 637 -25.12 10.77 -29.49
N SER A 638 -24.73 10.01 -28.45
CA SER A 638 -25.38 8.74 -28.15
C SER A 638 -26.75 8.96 -27.48
N GLU A 639 -26.89 10.04 -26.71
CA GLU A 639 -28.12 10.37 -26.01
C GLU A 639 -29.12 11.16 -26.87
N LYS A 640 -30.41 11.02 -26.57
CA LYS A 640 -31.44 11.94 -27.05
C LYS A 640 -31.39 13.24 -26.25
N LEU A 641 -31.29 14.38 -26.93
CA LEU A 641 -31.27 15.69 -26.27
C LEU A 641 -32.67 16.10 -25.82
N LEU A 642 -32.88 16.25 -24.51
CA LEU A 642 -34.08 16.86 -23.96
C LEU A 642 -33.76 18.29 -23.51
N ARG A 643 -34.40 19.25 -24.16
CA ARG A 643 -34.20 20.69 -23.91
C ARG A 643 -35.15 21.18 -22.82
N LEU A 644 -34.59 21.70 -21.74
CA LEU A 644 -35.33 22.45 -20.75
C LEU A 644 -35.78 23.80 -21.37
N PRO A 645 -36.93 24.35 -20.94
CA PRO A 645 -37.49 25.56 -21.55
C PRO A 645 -36.71 26.84 -21.23
N ARG A 646 -35.91 26.83 -20.15
CA ARG A 646 -35.06 27.94 -19.71
C ARG A 646 -33.60 27.44 -19.67
N CYS A 647 -32.75 28.08 -18.86
CA CYS A 647 -31.36 27.64 -18.70
C CYS A 647 -31.31 26.19 -18.21
N PHE A 648 -30.43 25.38 -18.79
CA PHE A 648 -30.27 24.01 -18.34
C PHE A 648 -29.63 23.92 -16.94
N LEU A 649 -29.04 25.00 -16.41
CA LEU A 649 -28.44 25.05 -15.08
C LEU A 649 -29.22 25.98 -14.14
N CYS A 650 -29.22 25.64 -12.86
CA CYS A 650 -29.70 26.49 -11.78
C CYS A 650 -28.63 26.60 -10.70
N TYR A 651 -28.11 27.78 -10.46
CA TYR A 651 -27.04 28.03 -9.51
C TYR A 651 -27.58 28.39 -8.12
N THR A 652 -26.89 27.92 -7.08
CA THR A 652 -27.15 28.27 -5.68
C THR A 652 -26.00 29.12 -5.15
N PRO A 653 -26.19 30.45 -5.00
CA PRO A 653 -25.16 31.32 -4.44
C PRO A 653 -24.76 30.88 -3.02
N PRO A 654 -23.46 30.86 -2.69
CA PRO A 654 -23.03 30.54 -1.34
C PRO A 654 -23.43 31.66 -0.38
N ALA A 655 -23.90 31.30 0.82
CA ALA A 655 -24.27 32.27 1.86
C ALA A 655 -23.09 33.15 2.30
N SER A 656 -21.86 32.67 2.11
CA SER A 656 -20.61 33.38 2.41
C SER A 656 -20.09 34.24 1.26
N ALA A 657 -20.87 34.47 0.20
CA ALA A 657 -20.47 35.34 -0.90
C ALA A 657 -20.25 36.77 -0.37
N PRO A 658 -19.09 37.40 -0.63
CA PRO A 658 -18.83 38.76 -0.18
C PRO A 658 -19.69 39.78 -0.95
N GLU A 659 -19.80 41.00 -0.43
CA GLU A 659 -20.47 42.09 -1.14
C GLU A 659 -19.76 42.46 -2.45
N CYS A 660 -20.54 42.88 -3.45
CA CYS A 660 -19.98 43.38 -4.70
C CYS A 660 -19.20 44.67 -4.42
N ALA A 661 -17.97 44.77 -4.96
CA ALA A 661 -17.32 46.07 -5.08
C ALA A 661 -18.11 46.92 -6.08
N LEU A 662 -18.67 48.05 -5.62
CA LEU A 662 -19.57 48.88 -6.43
C LEU A 662 -18.83 49.80 -7.40
N GLU A 663 -17.69 50.35 -6.97
CA GLU A 663 -16.81 51.16 -7.82
C GLU A 663 -15.97 50.26 -8.72
N ALA A 664 -15.95 50.58 -10.03
CA ALA A 664 -15.18 49.79 -10.99
C ALA A 664 -13.66 49.96 -10.78
N PRO A 665 -12.84 48.88 -10.84
CA PRO A 665 -11.38 48.95 -10.76
C PRO A 665 -10.75 50.03 -11.62
N GLN A 666 -11.27 50.25 -12.83
CA GLN A 666 -10.74 51.29 -13.70
C GLN A 666 -10.83 52.71 -13.11
N ARG A 667 -11.85 53.02 -12.29
CA ARG A 667 -11.92 54.32 -11.59
C ARG A 667 -10.94 54.37 -10.43
N ARG A 668 -10.86 53.27 -9.65
CA ARG A 668 -9.94 53.13 -8.50
C ARG A 668 -8.46 53.23 -8.91
N THR A 669 -8.12 52.85 -10.14
CA THR A 669 -6.75 52.78 -10.66
C THR A 669 -6.37 53.93 -11.61
N GLY A 670 -7.15 55.00 -11.64
CA GLY A 670 -6.85 56.17 -12.48
C GLY A 670 -6.98 55.91 -13.99
N GLY A 671 -7.90 55.01 -14.37
CA GLY A 671 -8.26 54.71 -15.76
C GLY A 671 -7.64 53.43 -16.32
N THR A 672 -7.04 52.55 -15.51
CA THR A 672 -6.47 51.28 -15.99
C THR A 672 -7.55 50.19 -16.05
N ILE A 673 -7.86 49.68 -17.23
CA ILE A 673 -8.83 48.59 -17.39
C ILE A 673 -8.20 47.26 -16.95
N THR A 674 -8.90 46.46 -16.16
CA THR A 674 -8.50 45.10 -15.82
C THR A 674 -9.48 44.10 -16.44
N PHE A 675 -9.04 43.43 -17.51
CA PHE A 675 -9.71 42.23 -17.99
C PHE A 675 -9.33 41.04 -17.10
N GLY A 676 -10.21 40.05 -16.95
CA GLY A 676 -9.92 38.91 -16.09
C GLY A 676 -10.49 37.57 -16.57
N SER A 677 -9.85 36.47 -16.17
CA SER A 677 -10.41 35.11 -16.34
C SER A 677 -9.89 34.16 -15.27
N PHE A 678 -10.80 33.51 -14.54
CA PHE A 678 -10.47 32.55 -13.48
C PHE A 678 -10.59 31.08 -13.96
N ASN A 679 -10.66 30.88 -15.27
CA ASN A 679 -10.76 29.56 -15.88
C ASN A 679 -9.47 28.74 -15.75
N THR A 680 -9.60 27.43 -15.70
CA THR A 680 -8.46 26.49 -15.75
C THR A 680 -7.65 26.68 -17.05
N LEU A 681 -6.32 26.52 -16.98
CA LEU A 681 -5.45 26.80 -18.13
C LEU A 681 -5.69 25.88 -19.33
N ALA A 682 -6.23 24.69 -19.10
CA ALA A 682 -6.68 23.78 -20.17
C ALA A 682 -7.66 24.43 -21.15
N LYS A 683 -8.47 25.41 -20.70
CA LYS A 683 -9.47 26.09 -21.54
C LYS A 683 -8.85 27.17 -22.43
N LEU A 684 -7.64 27.63 -22.14
CA LEU A 684 -6.97 28.68 -22.90
C LEU A 684 -6.32 28.08 -24.16
N SER A 685 -7.04 28.11 -25.27
CA SER A 685 -6.50 27.75 -26.59
C SER A 685 -5.60 28.84 -27.16
N ASP A 686 -4.76 28.48 -28.14
CA ASP A 686 -3.94 29.45 -28.88
C ASP A 686 -4.80 30.56 -29.53
N GLY A 687 -6.00 30.20 -30.02
CA GLY A 687 -6.97 31.14 -30.58
C GLY A 687 -7.50 32.13 -29.53
N THR A 688 -7.78 31.66 -28.32
CA THR A 688 -8.18 32.53 -27.20
C THR A 688 -7.06 33.50 -26.84
N VAL A 689 -5.82 33.03 -26.70
CA VAL A 689 -4.66 33.88 -26.37
C VAL A 689 -4.46 34.96 -27.43
N ARG A 690 -4.55 34.60 -28.71
CA ARG A 690 -4.45 35.54 -29.83
C ARG A 690 -5.52 36.63 -29.77
N VAL A 691 -6.78 36.28 -29.56
CA VAL A 691 -7.87 37.27 -29.52
C VAL A 691 -7.80 38.13 -28.25
N TRP A 692 -7.46 37.56 -27.10
CA TRP A 692 -7.26 38.38 -25.90
C TRP A 692 -6.06 39.32 -26.05
N SER A 693 -4.99 38.87 -26.70
CA SER A 693 -3.85 39.73 -27.04
C SER A 693 -4.25 40.87 -27.98
N ARG A 694 -5.16 40.61 -28.94
CA ARG A 694 -5.76 41.65 -29.78
C ARG A 694 -6.55 42.67 -28.96
N ILE A 695 -7.39 42.24 -28.01
CA ILE A 695 -8.10 43.16 -27.09
C ILE A 695 -7.10 44.05 -26.36
N LEU A 696 -6.06 43.46 -25.78
CA LEU A 696 -5.06 44.24 -25.03
C LEU A 696 -4.24 45.17 -25.94
N LYS A 697 -4.11 44.91 -27.24
CA LYS A 697 -3.47 45.86 -28.18
C LYS A 697 -4.40 47.02 -28.51
N GLU A 698 -5.69 46.73 -28.68
CA GLU A 698 -6.72 47.74 -28.98
C GLU A 698 -7.12 48.59 -27.76
N VAL A 699 -6.83 48.11 -26.54
CA VAL A 699 -7.00 48.83 -25.27
C VAL A 699 -5.63 48.94 -24.57
N PRO A 700 -4.77 49.93 -24.93
CA PRO A 700 -3.35 49.94 -24.54
C PRO A 700 -3.09 50.02 -23.03
N ASN A 701 -3.97 50.69 -22.29
CA ASN A 701 -3.96 50.84 -20.83
C ASN A 701 -4.54 49.61 -20.09
N ALA A 702 -4.90 48.54 -20.79
CA ALA A 702 -5.49 47.36 -20.16
C ALA A 702 -4.44 46.38 -19.61
N ARG A 703 -4.82 45.70 -18.52
CA ARG A 703 -4.15 44.54 -17.93
C ARG A 703 -5.04 43.30 -18.07
N LEU A 704 -4.43 42.12 -17.94
CA LEU A 704 -5.13 40.84 -17.92
C LEU A 704 -4.77 40.06 -16.67
N LEU A 705 -5.77 39.84 -15.81
CA LEU A 705 -5.67 39.04 -14.60
C LEU A 705 -6.14 37.61 -14.89
N LEU A 706 -5.22 36.65 -14.82
CA LEU A 706 -5.52 35.22 -14.94
C LEU A 706 -5.34 34.53 -13.59
N LYS A 707 -6.36 33.77 -13.18
CA LYS A 707 -6.31 32.99 -11.93
C LYS A 707 -6.55 31.51 -12.20
N SER A 708 -5.67 30.66 -11.72
CA SER A 708 -5.82 29.21 -11.80
C SER A 708 -4.93 28.51 -10.79
N LYS A 709 -5.36 27.34 -10.29
CA LYS A 709 -4.55 26.48 -9.39
C LYS A 709 -3.15 26.19 -9.96
N ALA A 710 -3.04 26.08 -11.28
CA ALA A 710 -1.78 25.78 -11.97
C ALA A 710 -0.77 26.94 -11.95
N LEU A 711 -1.23 28.18 -11.75
CA LEU A 711 -0.36 29.37 -11.72
C LEU A 711 0.46 29.51 -10.43
N ALA A 712 0.32 28.58 -9.49
CA ALA A 712 1.30 28.39 -8.42
C ALA A 712 2.63 27.81 -8.94
N SER A 713 2.66 27.27 -10.16
CA SER A 713 3.87 26.72 -10.80
C SER A 713 4.57 27.76 -11.66
N ALA A 714 5.89 27.92 -11.47
CA ALA A 714 6.73 28.79 -12.30
C ALA A 714 6.67 28.40 -13.79
N VAL A 715 6.63 27.09 -14.09
CA VAL A 715 6.54 26.55 -15.46
C VAL A 715 5.28 27.05 -16.17
N ALA A 716 4.14 27.04 -15.46
CA ALA A 716 2.87 27.53 -16.00
C ALA A 716 2.90 29.05 -16.24
N VAL A 717 3.49 29.80 -15.31
CA VAL A 717 3.68 31.26 -15.40
C VAL A 717 4.55 31.62 -16.62
N ASP A 718 5.70 30.99 -16.76
CA ASP A 718 6.63 31.26 -17.86
C ASP A 718 6.08 30.83 -19.22
N ARG A 719 5.28 29.75 -19.25
CA ARG A 719 4.53 29.36 -20.45
C ARG A 719 3.58 30.47 -20.89
N LEU A 720 2.74 30.98 -19.99
CA LEU A 720 1.78 32.03 -20.34
C LEU A 720 2.49 33.33 -20.76
N ARG A 721 3.54 33.72 -20.05
CA ARG A 721 4.37 34.87 -20.45
C ARG A 721 4.93 34.72 -21.86
N ARG A 722 5.40 33.53 -22.23
CA ARG A 722 5.88 33.26 -23.60
C ARG A 722 4.77 33.29 -24.64
N LEU A 723 3.60 32.71 -24.35
CA LEU A 723 2.46 32.69 -25.28
C LEU A 723 1.96 34.11 -25.59
N PHE A 724 1.72 34.92 -24.55
CA PHE A 724 1.32 36.31 -24.73
C PHE A 724 2.46 37.19 -25.27
N GLY A 725 3.71 36.90 -24.89
CA GLY A 725 4.89 37.58 -25.42
C GLY A 725 5.10 37.36 -26.92
N ALA A 726 4.83 36.15 -27.42
CA ALA A 726 4.85 35.85 -28.85
C ALA A 726 3.79 36.64 -29.64
N GLU A 727 2.68 36.98 -28.97
CA GLU A 727 1.66 37.89 -29.49
C GLU A 727 1.99 39.38 -29.25
N GLY A 728 3.18 39.71 -28.74
CA GLY A 728 3.61 41.09 -28.51
C GLY A 728 3.05 41.75 -27.25
N ILE A 729 2.60 40.98 -26.27
CA ILE A 729 2.10 41.50 -24.99
C ILE A 729 3.19 41.41 -23.92
N SER A 730 3.56 42.55 -23.35
CA SER A 730 4.51 42.62 -22.23
C SER A 730 4.00 41.86 -21.01
N SER A 731 4.91 41.14 -20.34
CA SER A 731 4.64 40.45 -19.07
C SER A 731 4.15 41.39 -17.97
N SER A 732 4.51 42.67 -18.03
CA SER A 732 4.04 43.70 -17.08
C SER A 732 2.53 43.95 -17.15
N ARG A 733 1.84 43.50 -18.21
CA ARG A 733 0.37 43.59 -18.37
C ARG A 733 -0.38 42.32 -17.96
N LEU A 734 0.32 41.31 -17.47
CA LEU A 734 -0.26 40.04 -17.07
C LEU A 734 -0.15 39.87 -15.54
N ASP A 735 -1.30 39.79 -14.88
CA ASP A 735 -1.40 39.46 -13.45
C ASP A 735 -1.76 37.99 -13.32
N LEU A 736 -0.79 37.14 -12.95
CA LEU A 736 -0.95 35.69 -12.91
C LEU A 736 -1.03 35.21 -11.45
N VAL A 737 -2.19 34.72 -11.04
CA VAL A 737 -2.49 34.40 -9.64
C VAL A 737 -2.82 32.92 -9.44
N GLY A 738 -2.19 32.32 -8.43
CA GLY A 738 -2.41 30.92 -8.02
C GLY A 738 -3.69 30.69 -7.20
N MET A 739 -3.64 29.64 -6.38
CA MET A 739 -4.74 29.29 -5.47
C MET A 739 -4.87 30.31 -4.33
N THR A 740 -6.11 30.55 -3.88
CA THR A 740 -6.43 31.40 -2.73
C THR A 740 -6.88 30.57 -1.54
N PRO A 741 -6.73 31.04 -0.29
CA PRO A 741 -7.00 30.24 0.91
C PRO A 741 -8.47 29.88 1.15
N SER A 742 -9.41 30.70 0.65
CA SER A 742 -10.84 30.49 0.90
C SER A 742 -11.70 30.84 -0.33
N THR A 743 -12.93 30.30 -0.36
CA THR A 743 -13.95 30.65 -1.35
C THR A 743 -14.33 32.12 -1.28
N SER A 744 -14.42 32.70 -0.08
CA SER A 744 -14.73 34.13 0.08
C SER A 744 -13.64 35.01 -0.52
N THR A 745 -12.36 34.69 -0.25
CA THR A 745 -11.22 35.39 -0.87
C THR A 745 -11.23 35.22 -2.39
N HIS A 746 -11.54 34.02 -2.90
CA HIS A 746 -11.65 33.77 -4.32
C HIS A 746 -12.71 34.64 -5.00
N LEU A 747 -13.91 34.70 -4.43
CA LEU A 747 -15.02 35.50 -4.95
C LEU A 747 -14.71 37.00 -4.84
N GLY A 748 -14.09 37.44 -3.74
CA GLY A 748 -13.70 38.84 -3.54
C GLY A 748 -12.74 39.36 -4.61
N MET A 749 -11.89 38.49 -5.18
CA MET A 749 -10.96 38.90 -6.25
C MET A 749 -11.65 39.35 -7.55
N TYR A 750 -12.91 38.97 -7.80
CA TYR A 750 -13.66 39.55 -8.93
C TYR A 750 -13.89 41.06 -8.76
N GLY A 751 -13.80 41.57 -7.53
CA GLY A 751 -13.78 43.00 -7.24
C GLY A 751 -12.67 43.75 -7.98
N GLU A 752 -11.59 43.07 -8.37
CA GLU A 752 -10.43 43.63 -9.09
C GLU A 752 -10.53 43.51 -10.62
N ILE A 753 -11.64 43.01 -11.17
CA ILE A 753 -11.83 42.81 -12.62
C ILE A 753 -12.95 43.72 -13.14
N ASP A 754 -12.68 44.53 -14.16
CA ASP A 754 -13.71 45.33 -14.83
C ASP A 754 -14.58 44.46 -15.74
N VAL A 755 -13.96 43.63 -16.59
CA VAL A 755 -14.64 42.77 -17.56
C VAL A 755 -14.01 41.39 -17.57
N CYS A 756 -14.82 40.36 -17.38
CA CYS A 756 -14.37 38.98 -17.53
C CYS A 756 -14.36 38.55 -19.00
N LEU A 757 -13.32 37.83 -19.39
CA LEU A 757 -13.15 37.24 -20.71
C LEU A 757 -13.29 35.72 -20.61
N ASP A 758 -14.23 35.17 -21.36
CA ASP A 758 -14.55 33.75 -21.39
C ASP A 758 -13.80 33.04 -22.54
N PRO A 759 -13.08 31.94 -22.28
CA PRO A 759 -12.30 31.26 -23.31
C PRO A 759 -13.16 30.39 -24.23
N TRP A 760 -12.60 29.96 -25.36
CA TRP A 760 -13.18 28.96 -26.25
C TRP A 760 -12.07 28.04 -26.81
N PRO A 761 -12.39 26.78 -27.20
CA PRO A 761 -13.72 26.22 -27.47
C PRO A 761 -14.48 25.70 -26.25
N TYR A 762 -13.89 25.77 -25.06
CA TYR A 762 -14.57 25.38 -23.83
C TYR A 762 -14.76 26.63 -22.96
N ALA A 763 -16.01 27.11 -22.91
CA ALA A 763 -16.44 28.23 -22.10
C ALA A 763 -16.34 27.95 -20.59
N GLY A 764 -16.39 29.01 -19.80
CA GLY A 764 -16.63 28.97 -18.38
C GLY A 764 -18.00 28.40 -18.04
N THR A 765 -18.20 28.12 -16.75
CA THR A 765 -19.50 27.70 -16.23
C THR A 765 -19.63 28.28 -14.83
N THR A 766 -19.11 27.60 -13.80
CA THR A 766 -19.08 28.14 -12.43
C THR A 766 -18.34 29.46 -12.36
N THR A 767 -17.15 29.57 -12.97
CA THR A 767 -16.36 30.81 -13.02
C THR A 767 -17.10 31.99 -13.69
N SER A 768 -17.93 31.72 -14.69
CA SER A 768 -18.76 32.74 -15.35
C SER A 768 -19.91 33.16 -14.44
N VAL A 769 -20.56 32.21 -13.78
CA VAL A 769 -21.63 32.49 -12.81
C VAL A 769 -21.09 33.25 -11.59
N GLU A 770 -19.90 32.90 -11.10
CA GLU A 770 -19.23 33.59 -9.99
C GLU A 770 -18.87 35.03 -10.36
N ALA A 771 -18.38 35.27 -11.58
CA ALA A 771 -18.15 36.62 -12.09
C ALA A 771 -19.44 37.45 -12.08
N MET A 772 -20.52 36.89 -12.63
CA MET A 772 -21.83 37.54 -12.65
C MET A 772 -22.35 37.81 -11.23
N LEU A 773 -22.18 36.85 -10.32
CA LEU A 773 -22.57 36.95 -8.91
C LEU A 773 -21.84 38.10 -8.21
N MET A 774 -20.59 38.34 -8.60
CA MET A 774 -19.75 39.41 -8.08
C MET A 774 -19.87 40.72 -8.87
N GLY A 775 -20.89 40.84 -9.73
CA GLY A 775 -21.21 42.09 -10.41
C GLY A 775 -20.36 42.38 -11.66
N VAL A 776 -19.61 41.39 -12.16
CA VAL A 776 -18.67 41.57 -13.27
C VAL A 776 -19.25 40.98 -14.57
N PRO A 777 -19.38 41.77 -15.64
CA PRO A 777 -19.87 41.26 -16.92
C PRO A 777 -18.85 40.29 -17.57
N VAL A 778 -19.36 39.28 -18.27
CA VAL A 778 -18.56 38.20 -18.86
C VAL A 778 -18.78 38.15 -20.37
N VAL A 779 -17.79 38.59 -21.16
CA VAL A 779 -17.85 38.49 -22.62
C VAL A 779 -17.55 37.05 -23.05
N THR A 780 -18.43 36.47 -23.87
CA THR A 780 -18.32 35.07 -24.34
C THR A 780 -18.58 34.93 -25.84
N LEU A 781 -17.98 33.91 -26.46
CA LEU A 781 -18.11 33.63 -27.89
C LEU A 781 -19.03 32.43 -28.13
N ALA A 782 -20.25 32.69 -28.60
CA ALA A 782 -21.22 31.68 -28.99
C ALA A 782 -21.31 31.54 -30.52
N ALA A 783 -20.21 31.12 -31.14
CA ALA A 783 -20.11 31.00 -32.59
C ALA A 783 -21.20 30.09 -33.19
N LYS A 784 -21.61 30.40 -34.44
CA LYS A 784 -22.59 29.60 -35.16
C LYS A 784 -22.05 28.19 -35.39
N GLY A 785 -22.84 27.18 -35.03
CA GLY A 785 -22.45 25.77 -35.14
C GLY A 785 -21.41 25.33 -34.12
N ALA A 786 -21.15 26.12 -33.06
CA ALA A 786 -20.28 25.71 -31.97
C ALA A 786 -20.91 24.60 -31.11
N CYS A 787 -20.07 23.78 -30.50
CA CYS A 787 -20.49 22.70 -29.59
C CYS A 787 -21.08 23.24 -28.27
N HIS A 788 -21.77 22.38 -27.52
CA HIS A 788 -22.31 22.65 -26.19
C HIS A 788 -21.32 23.40 -25.28
N ALA A 789 -20.09 22.87 -25.16
CA ALA A 789 -19.06 23.37 -24.25
C ALA A 789 -18.71 24.85 -24.49
N GLN A 790 -18.84 25.35 -25.71
CA GLN A 790 -18.56 26.75 -26.06
C GLN A 790 -19.73 27.69 -25.72
N ARG A 791 -20.94 27.16 -25.58
CA ARG A 791 -22.19 27.93 -25.54
C ARG A 791 -22.78 28.06 -24.13
N VAL A 792 -22.17 27.44 -23.14
CA VAL A 792 -22.66 27.44 -21.74
C VAL A 792 -22.79 28.85 -21.18
N THR A 793 -21.75 29.69 -21.26
CA THR A 793 -21.83 31.08 -20.75
C THR A 793 -22.88 31.91 -21.48
N ALA A 794 -23.16 31.64 -22.76
CA ALA A 794 -24.23 32.33 -23.48
C ALA A 794 -25.64 31.93 -22.96
N SER A 795 -25.83 30.66 -22.58
CA SER A 795 -27.06 30.24 -21.89
C SER A 795 -27.19 30.92 -20.52
N LEU A 796 -26.10 31.03 -19.77
CA LEU A 796 -26.08 31.74 -18.49
C LEU A 796 -26.43 33.23 -18.67
N ALA A 797 -25.84 33.90 -19.66
CA ALA A 797 -26.13 35.30 -19.96
C ALA A 797 -27.59 35.51 -20.39
N ARG A 798 -28.14 34.59 -21.20
CA ARG A 798 -29.57 34.56 -21.54
C ARG A 798 -30.45 34.46 -20.30
N ALA A 799 -30.06 33.62 -19.33
CA ALA A 799 -30.80 33.39 -18.11
C ALA A 799 -30.83 34.62 -17.19
N VAL A 800 -29.79 35.45 -17.22
CA VAL A 800 -29.75 36.75 -16.55
C VAL A 800 -30.70 37.74 -17.23
N GLY A 801 -30.69 37.82 -18.56
CA GLY A 801 -31.64 38.66 -19.31
C GLY A 801 -31.16 39.06 -20.70
N ARG A 802 -32.09 39.57 -21.52
CA ARG A 802 -31.85 39.93 -22.93
C ARG A 802 -30.87 41.08 -23.12
N ASP A 803 -30.94 42.09 -22.24
CA ASP A 803 -30.03 43.23 -22.31
C ASP A 803 -28.60 42.82 -21.98
N TYR A 804 -28.43 42.01 -20.94
CA TYR A 804 -27.14 41.46 -20.55
C TYR A 804 -26.57 40.54 -21.64
N GLU A 805 -27.40 39.64 -22.18
CA GLU A 805 -27.02 38.80 -23.32
C GLU A 805 -26.50 39.63 -24.50
N ARG A 806 -27.25 40.66 -24.92
CA ARG A 806 -26.84 41.51 -26.05
C ARG A 806 -25.52 42.23 -25.79
N ALA A 807 -25.28 42.63 -24.54
CA ALA A 807 -24.05 43.31 -24.15
C ALA A 807 -22.83 42.37 -24.09
N THR A 808 -23.01 41.05 -23.95
CA THR A 808 -21.92 40.13 -23.58
C THR A 808 -21.70 38.94 -24.50
N VAL A 809 -22.69 38.51 -25.27
CA VAL A 809 -22.61 37.31 -26.12
C VAL A 809 -22.27 37.69 -27.55
N ALA A 810 -21.08 37.31 -28.02
CA ALA A 810 -20.62 37.53 -29.38
C ALA A 810 -20.84 36.30 -30.27
N ALA A 811 -21.13 36.51 -31.55
CA ALA A 811 -21.25 35.46 -32.56
C ALA A 811 -19.94 35.22 -33.34
N THR A 812 -18.99 36.16 -33.29
CA THR A 812 -17.70 36.09 -33.99
C THR A 812 -16.55 36.60 -33.12
N GLU A 813 -15.31 36.23 -33.45
CA GLU A 813 -14.12 36.76 -32.76
C GLU A 813 -14.04 38.29 -32.86
N GLY A 814 -14.47 38.89 -33.98
CA GLY A 814 -14.51 40.34 -34.15
C GLY A 814 -15.50 41.02 -33.21
N GLU A 815 -16.73 40.49 -33.13
CA GLU A 815 -17.74 40.99 -32.20
C GLU A 815 -17.32 40.79 -30.74
N TYR A 816 -16.61 39.71 -30.42
CA TYR A 816 -16.06 39.48 -29.08
C TYR A 816 -15.09 40.59 -28.67
N VAL A 817 -14.21 41.01 -29.58
CA VAL A 817 -13.28 42.13 -29.35
C VAL A 817 -14.03 43.44 -29.16
N GLU A 818 -15.00 43.74 -30.04
CA GLU A 818 -15.77 44.99 -29.93
C GLU A 818 -16.58 45.06 -28.64
N LYS A 819 -17.27 43.99 -28.22
CA LYS A 819 -18.00 43.99 -26.95
C LYS A 819 -17.08 44.20 -25.74
N ALA A 820 -15.89 43.59 -25.75
CA ALA A 820 -14.91 43.80 -24.68
C ALA A 820 -14.44 45.27 -24.61
N LYS A 821 -14.25 45.92 -25.76
CA LYS A 821 -13.88 47.34 -25.85
C LYS A 821 -15.02 48.26 -25.42
N GLU A 822 -16.24 48.00 -25.88
CA GLU A 822 -17.44 48.77 -25.51
C GLU A 822 -17.64 48.76 -24.00
N LEU A 823 -17.58 47.58 -23.36
CA LEU A 823 -17.70 47.47 -21.92
C LEU A 823 -16.53 48.15 -21.18
N ALA A 824 -15.31 48.01 -21.68
CA ALA A 824 -14.14 48.67 -21.08
C ALA A 824 -14.25 50.21 -21.12
N GLY A 825 -14.83 50.76 -22.20
CA GLY A 825 -15.02 52.21 -22.36
C GLY A 825 -16.18 52.81 -21.57
N ASP A 826 -17.06 51.99 -20.97
CA ASP A 826 -18.28 52.44 -20.29
C ASP A 826 -18.23 52.19 -18.77
N ALA A 827 -17.49 53.05 -18.05
CA ALA A 827 -17.34 52.93 -16.61
C ALA A 827 -18.68 53.00 -15.85
N ASP A 828 -19.61 53.85 -16.29
CA ASP A 828 -20.93 53.98 -15.65
C ASP A 828 -21.78 52.71 -15.87
N GLY A 829 -21.71 52.13 -17.07
CA GLY A 829 -22.32 50.83 -17.38
C GLY A 829 -21.73 49.69 -16.55
N LEU A 830 -20.42 49.67 -16.32
CA LEU A 830 -19.77 48.68 -15.46
C LEU A 830 -20.21 48.78 -14.01
N GLU A 831 -20.30 49.99 -13.45
CA GLU A 831 -20.82 50.17 -12.10
C GLU A 831 -22.31 49.87 -11.98
N ARG A 832 -23.10 50.12 -13.05
CA ARG A 832 -24.48 49.65 -13.12
C ARG A 832 -24.54 48.13 -13.01
N TRP A 833 -23.72 47.40 -13.78
CA TRP A 833 -23.65 45.94 -13.67
C TRP A 833 -23.23 45.49 -12.27
N ARG A 834 -22.27 46.16 -11.63
CA ARG A 834 -21.84 45.86 -10.26
C ARG A 834 -22.98 45.96 -9.25
N ARG A 835 -23.88 46.94 -9.41
CA ARG A 835 -25.08 47.12 -8.57
C ARG A 835 -26.19 46.12 -8.88
N GLU A 836 -26.41 45.81 -10.15
CA GLU A 836 -27.64 45.13 -10.59
C GLU A 836 -27.47 43.62 -10.87
N LEU A 837 -26.30 43.17 -11.31
CA LEU A 837 -26.14 41.84 -11.90
C LEU A 837 -26.43 40.71 -10.91
N ARG A 838 -25.97 40.83 -9.66
CA ARG A 838 -26.29 39.88 -8.58
C ARG A 838 -27.80 39.79 -8.33
N LYS A 839 -28.47 40.95 -8.27
CA LYS A 839 -29.92 41.03 -8.06
C LYS A 839 -30.65 40.37 -9.23
N LEU A 840 -30.26 40.69 -10.47
CA LEU A 840 -30.80 40.08 -11.66
C LEU A 840 -30.64 38.57 -11.64
N MET A 841 -29.48 38.02 -11.27
CA MET A 841 -29.31 36.57 -11.16
C MET A 841 -30.28 35.93 -10.17
N VAL A 842 -30.42 36.51 -8.97
CA VAL A 842 -31.27 35.97 -7.89
C VAL A 842 -32.76 36.04 -8.25
N GLU A 843 -33.20 37.08 -8.97
CA GLU A 843 -34.59 37.29 -9.37
C GLU A 843 -34.99 36.55 -10.66
N ARG A 844 -34.03 35.96 -11.38
CA ARG A 844 -34.23 35.39 -12.73
C ARG A 844 -33.99 33.87 -12.75
N PRO A 845 -34.28 33.20 -13.89
CA PRO A 845 -34.25 31.73 -13.97
C PRO A 845 -32.95 31.07 -13.49
N LEU A 846 -31.81 31.75 -13.55
CA LEU A 846 -30.51 31.19 -13.18
C LEU A 846 -30.41 30.77 -11.70
N CYS A 847 -31.17 31.40 -10.79
CA CYS A 847 -31.20 31.05 -9.37
C CYS A 847 -32.60 30.63 -8.88
N ASP A 848 -33.56 30.46 -9.80
CA ASP A 848 -34.94 30.07 -9.49
C ASP A 848 -35.07 28.54 -9.40
N SER A 849 -34.60 28.01 -8.27
CA SER A 849 -34.55 26.58 -8.00
C SER A 849 -35.91 25.90 -7.98
N LYS A 850 -36.97 26.61 -7.57
CA LYS A 850 -38.34 26.06 -7.53
C LYS A 850 -38.88 25.81 -8.93
N GLN A 851 -38.77 26.80 -9.82
CA GLN A 851 -39.24 26.61 -11.18
C GLN A 851 -38.33 25.66 -11.96
N HIS A 852 -37.01 25.67 -11.70
CA HIS A 852 -36.08 24.71 -12.30
C HIS A 852 -36.43 23.27 -11.94
N ALA A 853 -36.69 22.98 -10.66
CA ALA A 853 -37.11 21.65 -10.21
C ALA A 853 -38.38 21.18 -10.92
N ARG A 854 -39.39 22.05 -11.08
CA ARG A 854 -40.63 21.72 -11.82
C ARG A 854 -40.37 21.38 -13.30
N GLU A 855 -39.44 22.08 -13.93
CA GLU A 855 -39.06 21.87 -15.33
C GLU A 855 -38.32 20.54 -15.50
N VAL A 856 -37.42 20.23 -14.57
CA VAL A 856 -36.69 18.96 -14.50
C VAL A 856 -37.64 17.79 -14.21
N GLU A 857 -38.57 17.93 -13.26
CA GLU A 857 -39.61 16.92 -12.99
C GLU A 857 -40.49 16.64 -14.21
N THR A 858 -40.88 17.70 -14.92
CA THR A 858 -41.65 17.58 -16.17
C THR A 858 -40.83 16.85 -17.24
N ALA A 859 -39.53 17.12 -17.31
CA ALA A 859 -38.63 16.40 -18.21
C ALA A 859 -38.55 14.92 -17.84
N TYR A 860 -38.42 14.57 -16.56
CA TYR A 860 -38.42 13.18 -16.10
C TYR A 860 -39.70 12.44 -16.47
N GLY A 861 -40.87 13.06 -16.26
CA GLY A 861 -42.14 12.46 -16.69
C GLY A 861 -42.21 12.16 -18.19
N LYS A 862 -41.70 13.09 -19.02
CA LYS A 862 -41.60 12.89 -20.48
C LYS A 862 -40.63 11.77 -20.85
N MET A 863 -39.50 11.68 -20.16
CA MET A 863 -38.49 10.64 -20.40
C MET A 863 -39.03 9.26 -20.07
N VAL A 864 -39.63 9.09 -18.89
CA VAL A 864 -40.26 7.82 -18.47
C VAL A 864 -41.32 7.38 -19.49
N SER A 865 -42.24 8.27 -19.86
CA SER A 865 -43.29 7.98 -20.85
C SER A 865 -42.72 7.57 -22.22
N SER A 866 -41.64 8.23 -22.66
CA SER A 866 -40.98 7.96 -23.94
C SER A 866 -40.27 6.60 -23.94
N THR A 867 -39.60 6.25 -22.83
CA THR A 867 -38.91 4.97 -22.65
C THR A 867 -39.92 3.82 -22.57
N GLU A 868 -41.02 3.98 -21.83
CA GLU A 868 -42.10 2.98 -21.77
C GLU A 868 -42.72 2.72 -23.15
N ALA A 869 -43.01 3.78 -23.91
CA ALA A 869 -43.51 3.65 -25.28
C ALA A 869 -42.49 3.01 -26.24
N ALA A 870 -41.19 3.13 -25.98
CA ALA A 870 -40.15 2.45 -26.77
C ALA A 870 -40.08 0.96 -26.41
N MET A 871 -40.14 0.62 -25.12
CA MET A 871 -40.16 -0.76 -24.63
C MET A 871 -41.40 -1.52 -25.09
N ALA A 872 -42.58 -0.89 -25.09
CA ALA A 872 -43.82 -1.52 -25.57
C ALA A 872 -43.86 -1.77 -27.09
N ARG A 873 -42.95 -1.17 -27.86
CA ARG A 873 -42.83 -1.36 -29.32
C ARG A 873 -41.80 -2.42 -29.72
N HIS A 874 -41.02 -2.94 -28.78
CA HIS A 874 -40.07 -4.04 -28.96
C HIS A 874 -40.66 -5.29 -28.32
#